data_AF-A0A137QH74-F1
#
_entry.id   AF-A0A137QH74-F1
#
_cell.length_a   1.000
_cell.length_b   1.000
_cell.length_c   1.000
_cell.angle_alpha   90.00
_cell.angle_beta   90.00
_cell.angle_gamma   90.00
#
_symmetry.space_group_name_H-M   'P 1'
#
loop_
_entity.id
_entity.type
_entity.pdbx_description
1 polymer ?
#
loop_
_entity_poly.entity_id
_entity_poly.type
_entity_poly.pdbx_seq_one_letter_code
_entity_poly.pdbx_strand_id
1 'polypeptide(L)'
;MKEQSELEPDYLPISAAMDSVPQKPRKTKFRALFRLLLLGGIAGSVWAFCRDCRDKTSSAILLKPALSTAATCAQIDILNPEKYGELWANLSATIATDDFKSKAVDRLSRAVQIPTESWDAMDPVGVDPRWEVFIPFQEYLKEAFPLVHSTLKLTRVNTYGQVFEWTGSSPDLKPVLLAAHEDVVPVERKTVGDWTHPPFSGYFDGERIWGRGSSDDKSGLIAILTAVETLISNGFQPTRTFVLAFGFDEEVSGLEGAAKIGPALLDHYGKHAFAFIIDEGSGFGREYDTVFATPGIAEKGYIDVRVEIATAGGHSSVPPEHTSIGILAAMLVQYEQNPFKVHFTRDDPMYEYFQCFAEHATGLPDDLRKLIIQSLTSDHALSKLTDILSKNRVLKSLLGTTQAIDLINGGIKTNALPEQAHAVVNHRIAVSSSLKETQTRDIDLLRPLAERFNLTFTAFGESMTNANGPSQGSLTLSDAFNDALEPAPITSTDAAPYQLLSGTIKATYNTYRGLEGSDNIIVAPGMMTGNTDTRSYWDLSTSIFRYNHQNFGDNIMGLKGIHTVDENTRSYWDLSTSIFRYNHQNFGDNIMGLKGIHTVDENMEIDTFLEMIQFFSIGILAAMLVQYEQNPFKVHFTRDDPMYEYFQCFAEHATGLPDDLRKLIIQSLTSDHALSKLTDILSKNRVLKSLLGTTQAIDLINGGIKTNALPEQAHAVVNHRIAVSSSLKETQTRDIDLLRPLAERFNLTFTAFGESMTNANGPSQGSLTLSDAFNDALEPAPITSTDAAPYQLLSGTIKATYNTYRGLEGSDNIIVAPGMMTGNTDTRSYWDLSTSIFRYNHQNFGDNIMGLKGIHTVDESMEIDTFLEMIQFFVTLVLNSDESTRL
;
A
#
# COMPACT_ATOMS: atom_id res chain seq x y z
N MET A 1 -19.01 55.44 -31.93
CA MET A 1 -20.15 54.83 -32.66
C MET A 1 -20.20 53.38 -32.21
N LYS A 2 -21.11 53.04 -31.27
CA LYS A 2 -22.36 52.25 -31.47
C LYS A 2 -22.04 50.79 -31.84
N GLU A 3 -22.45 49.72 -31.16
CA GLU A 3 -23.56 49.28 -30.26
C GLU A 3 -22.98 48.23 -29.28
N GLN A 4 -23.32 48.05 -27.99
CA GLN A 4 -24.57 47.83 -27.24
C GLN A 4 -25.37 46.55 -27.61
N SER A 5 -25.31 45.53 -26.74
CA SER A 5 -26.42 44.58 -26.50
C SER A 5 -26.44 44.18 -25.02
N GLU A 6 -27.42 44.74 -24.31
CA GLU A 6 -27.85 44.44 -22.95
C GLU A 6 -28.68 43.15 -22.90
N LEU A 7 -28.68 42.48 -21.74
CA LEU A 7 -29.84 41.73 -21.22
C LEU A 7 -29.75 41.75 -19.68
N GLU A 8 -30.60 42.59 -19.07
CA GLU A 8 -30.88 42.63 -17.63
C GLU A 8 -31.80 41.48 -17.18
N PRO A 9 -31.80 41.12 -15.87
CA PRO A 9 -32.77 40.20 -15.27
C PRO A 9 -33.93 40.94 -14.59
N ASP A 10 -35.17 40.54 -14.89
CA ASP A 10 -36.40 41.02 -14.25
C ASP A 10 -36.64 40.41 -12.86
N TYR A 11 -37.17 41.23 -11.96
CA TYR A 11 -37.49 40.92 -10.55
C TYR A 11 -38.99 41.13 -10.26
N LEU A 12 -39.52 40.33 -9.31
CA LEU A 12 -40.72 40.50 -8.43
C LEU A 12 -42.14 40.10 -8.93
N PRO A 13 -43.17 39.83 -8.06
CA PRO A 13 -43.24 39.75 -6.58
C PRO A 13 -44.11 38.60 -5.96
N ILE A 14 -44.18 38.61 -4.61
CA ILE A 14 -44.88 37.77 -3.61
C ILE A 14 -46.43 37.92 -3.59
N SER A 15 -47.19 36.86 -3.23
CA SER A 15 -48.44 36.97 -2.42
C SER A 15 -48.84 35.66 -1.69
N ALA A 16 -49.70 35.76 -0.67
CA ALA A 16 -49.87 34.83 0.47
C ALA A 16 -51.29 34.19 0.61
N ALA A 17 -51.38 33.21 1.55
CA ALA A 17 -52.50 32.87 2.47
C ALA A 17 -53.48 31.67 2.20
N MET A 18 -53.38 30.68 3.13
CA MET A 18 -54.37 29.96 3.99
C MET A 18 -55.63 29.17 3.50
N ASP A 19 -55.74 27.94 4.08
CA ASP A 19 -56.89 27.23 4.69
C ASP A 19 -57.61 25.96 4.07
N SER A 20 -57.49 24.85 4.84
CA SER A 20 -58.48 23.80 5.24
C SER A 20 -58.76 22.46 4.47
N VAL A 21 -58.20 21.34 4.99
CA VAL A 21 -58.75 20.02 5.50
C VAL A 21 -60.17 19.53 5.03
N PRO A 22 -60.54 18.22 4.76
CA PRO A 22 -60.33 17.00 5.62
C PRO A 22 -60.12 15.55 5.01
N GLN A 23 -59.48 14.72 5.87
CA GLN A 23 -59.72 13.30 6.29
C GLN A 23 -59.77 12.06 5.33
N LYS A 24 -58.74 11.18 5.49
CA LYS A 24 -58.69 9.74 5.95
C LYS A 24 -59.64 8.67 5.34
N PRO A 25 -59.29 7.34 5.31
CA PRO A 25 -58.67 6.59 6.43
C PRO A 25 -57.63 5.48 6.07
N ARG A 26 -56.63 5.21 6.95
CA ARG A 26 -56.42 3.99 7.80
C ARG A 26 -56.17 2.67 7.01
N LYS A 27 -55.23 1.76 7.35
CA LYS A 27 -54.57 1.45 8.63
C LYS A 27 -53.55 0.28 8.44
N THR A 28 -52.39 0.37 9.13
CA THR A 28 -51.71 -0.63 10.02
C THR A 28 -51.32 -2.04 9.53
N LYS A 29 -50.32 -2.76 10.04
CA LYS A 29 -49.10 -2.60 10.90
C LYS A 29 -48.56 -4.04 11.12
N PHE A 30 -47.24 -4.16 11.34
CA PHE A 30 -46.55 -5.17 12.20
C PHE A 30 -46.58 -6.65 11.76
N ARG A 31 -45.69 -7.58 12.16
CA ARG A 31 -44.30 -7.67 12.65
C ARG A 31 -44.16 -9.18 13.01
N ALA A 32 -43.14 -9.85 12.47
CA ALA A 32 -42.19 -10.70 13.21
C ALA A 32 -42.57 -12.09 13.84
N LEU A 33 -41.56 -12.98 13.73
CA LEU A 33 -41.07 -14.06 14.63
C LEU A 33 -41.46 -15.55 14.44
N PHE A 34 -40.37 -16.35 14.35
CA PHE A 34 -40.04 -17.68 14.96
C PHE A 34 -40.35 -19.06 14.30
N ARG A 35 -39.25 -19.72 13.90
CA ARG A 35 -38.70 -21.08 14.18
C ARG A 35 -39.54 -22.40 14.15
N LEU A 36 -38.91 -23.39 13.47
CA LEU A 36 -38.64 -24.82 13.79
C LEU A 36 -39.66 -25.96 13.49
N LEU A 37 -39.12 -26.94 12.73
CA LEU A 37 -39.09 -28.42 12.93
C LEU A 37 -40.19 -29.39 12.42
N LEU A 38 -39.67 -30.47 11.77
CA LEU A 38 -40.00 -31.92 11.82
C LEU A 38 -40.89 -32.60 10.75
N LEU A 39 -40.22 -33.54 10.05
CA LEU A 39 -40.53 -34.97 9.79
C LEU A 39 -41.75 -35.43 8.96
N GLY A 40 -41.47 -36.44 8.12
CA GLY A 40 -42.34 -37.61 7.97
C GLY A 40 -42.56 -38.10 6.53
N GLY A 41 -41.94 -39.23 6.16
CA GLY A 41 -42.10 -39.89 4.85
C GLY A 41 -43.21 -40.95 4.78
N ILE A 42 -43.01 -41.91 3.85
CA ILE A 42 -43.82 -43.11 3.46
C ILE A 42 -44.70 -42.81 2.21
N ALA A 43 -44.53 -43.36 1.00
CA ALA A 43 -44.13 -44.66 0.41
C ALA A 43 -45.31 -45.51 -0.11
N GLY A 44 -45.14 -46.07 -1.32
CA GLY A 44 -45.92 -47.16 -1.94
C GLY A 44 -46.88 -46.71 -3.06
N SER A 45 -47.04 -47.37 -4.22
CA SER A 45 -46.62 -48.70 -4.72
C SER A 45 -46.91 -48.74 -6.26
N VAL A 46 -46.06 -49.30 -7.15
CA VAL A 46 -46.09 -50.69 -7.73
C VAL A 46 -47.28 -50.93 -8.70
N TRP A 47 -47.23 -51.54 -9.90
CA TRP A 47 -46.28 -52.23 -10.82
C TRP A 47 -47.03 -52.51 -12.14
N ALA A 48 -46.33 -52.77 -13.27
CA ALA A 48 -46.77 -53.78 -14.27
C ALA A 48 -45.67 -54.20 -15.27
N PHE A 49 -45.26 -55.48 -15.15
CA PHE A 49 -44.92 -56.52 -16.17
C PHE A 49 -43.89 -56.25 -17.30
N CYS A 50 -42.70 -56.89 -17.34
CA CYS A 50 -42.33 -58.27 -17.81
C CYS A 50 -42.44 -58.46 -19.35
N ARG A 51 -41.51 -59.04 -20.13
CA ARG A 51 -40.53 -60.13 -19.92
C ARG A 51 -39.67 -60.42 -21.19
N ASP A 52 -38.59 -61.20 -20.99
CA ASP A 52 -37.65 -61.95 -21.89
C ASP A 52 -36.24 -61.32 -21.98
N CYS A 53 -35.09 -62.01 -21.77
CA CYS A 53 -34.75 -63.44 -21.87
C CYS A 53 -33.55 -63.82 -20.94
N ARG A 54 -33.38 -65.14 -20.71
CA ARG A 54 -32.29 -65.84 -19.99
C ARG A 54 -30.90 -65.60 -20.61
N ASP A 55 -29.82 -65.52 -19.82
CA ASP A 55 -28.98 -66.64 -19.35
C ASP A 55 -27.74 -66.17 -18.53
N LYS A 56 -27.40 -66.96 -17.50
CA LYS A 56 -26.07 -67.23 -16.86
C LYS A 56 -25.10 -66.08 -16.49
N THR A 57 -24.87 -65.92 -15.19
CA THR A 57 -23.54 -65.65 -14.54
C THR A 57 -23.70 -65.90 -13.03
N SER A 58 -23.12 -66.97 -12.49
CA SER A 58 -21.86 -66.99 -11.70
C SER A 58 -21.73 -65.86 -10.69
N SER A 59 -21.80 -66.25 -9.41
CA SER A 59 -21.58 -65.45 -8.22
C SER A 59 -20.25 -64.70 -8.26
N ALA A 60 -20.30 -63.37 -8.33
CA ALA A 60 -19.18 -62.48 -8.05
C ALA A 60 -19.40 -61.84 -6.67
N ILE A 61 -18.56 -62.26 -5.73
CA ILE A 61 -18.33 -61.61 -4.45
C ILE A 61 -17.87 -60.18 -4.75
N LEU A 62 -18.57 -59.19 -4.16
CA LEU A 62 -18.16 -57.79 -4.13
C LEU A 62 -16.80 -57.66 -3.44
N LEU A 63 -15.73 -57.67 -4.23
CA LEU A 63 -14.51 -56.95 -3.89
C LEU A 63 -14.69 -55.51 -4.34
N LYS A 64 -14.77 -54.61 -3.35
CA LYS A 64 -14.57 -53.17 -3.57
C LYS A 64 -13.28 -53.00 -4.37
N PRO A 65 -13.26 -52.19 -5.44
CA PRO A 65 -11.99 -51.81 -6.02
C PRO A 65 -11.22 -51.01 -4.96
N ALA A 66 -10.02 -51.48 -4.61
CA ALA A 66 -9.04 -50.64 -3.96
C ALA A 66 -8.88 -49.39 -4.82
N LEU A 67 -8.98 -48.21 -4.22
CA LEU A 67 -8.54 -46.98 -4.88
C LEU A 67 -7.10 -47.21 -5.33
N SER A 68 -6.90 -47.36 -6.63
CA SER A 68 -5.61 -47.18 -7.26
C SER A 68 -5.23 -45.72 -7.04
N THR A 69 -4.39 -45.44 -6.06
CA THR A 69 -3.76 -44.13 -5.85
C THR A 69 -2.83 -43.88 -7.02
N ALA A 70 -3.30 -43.15 -8.04
CA ALA A 70 -2.37 -42.47 -8.93
C ALA A 70 -1.46 -41.59 -8.06
N ALA A 71 -0.15 -41.62 -8.29
CA ALA A 71 0.80 -40.73 -7.64
C ALA A 71 0.30 -39.28 -7.76
N THR A 72 0.21 -38.57 -6.63
CA THR A 72 -0.30 -37.19 -6.56
C THR A 72 0.71 -36.16 -7.03
N CYS A 73 2.00 -36.52 -7.05
CA CYS A 73 3.11 -35.76 -7.62
C CYS A 73 4.03 -36.76 -8.32
N ALA A 74 3.64 -37.20 -9.51
CA ALA A 74 4.43 -38.11 -10.32
C ALA A 74 5.73 -37.43 -10.77
N GLN A 75 6.86 -38.07 -10.49
CA GLN A 75 8.16 -37.55 -10.91
C GLN A 75 8.50 -38.01 -12.31
N ILE A 76 9.08 -37.10 -13.10
CA ILE A 76 9.62 -37.42 -14.42
C ILE A 76 10.95 -38.16 -14.25
N ASP A 77 11.20 -39.15 -15.10
CA ASP A 77 12.47 -39.87 -15.13
C ASP A 77 13.62 -38.93 -15.49
N ILE A 78 14.84 -39.33 -15.11
CA ILE A 78 16.04 -38.58 -15.45
C ILE A 78 16.19 -38.49 -16.96
N LEU A 79 16.36 -37.26 -17.47
CA LEU A 79 16.52 -37.03 -18.90
C LEU A 79 17.99 -36.76 -19.25
N ASN A 80 18.73 -37.82 -19.58
CA ASN A 80 20.10 -37.71 -20.07
C ASN A 80 20.12 -37.52 -21.60
N PRO A 81 21.04 -36.70 -22.16
CA PRO A 81 21.17 -36.57 -23.62
C PRO A 81 21.60 -37.88 -24.28
N GLU A 82 20.74 -38.50 -25.10
CA GLU A 82 21.10 -39.73 -25.82
C GLU A 82 21.98 -39.44 -27.04
N LYS A 83 21.52 -38.55 -27.93
CA LYS A 83 22.23 -38.18 -29.17
C LYS A 83 23.63 -37.61 -28.91
N TYR A 84 23.78 -36.88 -27.81
CA TYR A 84 25.00 -36.17 -27.44
C TYR A 84 25.61 -36.70 -26.14
N GLY A 85 25.37 -37.98 -25.80
CA GLY A 85 25.80 -38.55 -24.53
C GLY A 85 27.30 -38.50 -24.28
N GLU A 86 28.12 -38.73 -25.32
CA GLU A 86 29.59 -38.61 -25.21
C GLU A 86 30.03 -37.16 -24.95
N LEU A 87 29.46 -36.20 -25.68
CA LEU A 87 29.70 -34.78 -25.44
C LEU A 87 29.28 -34.39 -24.03
N TRP A 88 28.11 -34.83 -23.57
CA TRP A 88 27.61 -34.58 -22.22
C TRP A 88 28.57 -35.13 -21.15
N ALA A 89 29.06 -36.36 -21.31
CA ALA A 89 30.03 -36.96 -20.41
C ALA A 89 31.37 -36.19 -20.38
N ASN A 90 31.88 -35.80 -21.55
CA ASN A 90 33.11 -35.03 -21.66
C ASN A 90 32.99 -33.63 -21.04
N LEU A 91 31.87 -32.96 -21.28
CA LEU A 91 31.57 -31.66 -20.67
C LEU A 91 31.41 -31.78 -19.17
N SER A 92 30.72 -32.80 -18.68
CA SER A 92 30.56 -33.05 -17.24
C SER A 92 31.91 -33.27 -16.57
N ALA A 93 32.79 -34.06 -17.18
CA ALA A 93 34.16 -34.27 -16.70
C ALA A 93 34.98 -32.97 -16.73
N THR A 94 34.83 -32.14 -17.75
CA THR A 94 35.50 -30.84 -17.87
C THR A 94 35.03 -29.87 -16.79
N ILE A 95 33.71 -29.75 -16.61
CA ILE A 95 33.07 -28.89 -15.62
C ILE A 95 33.53 -29.25 -14.21
N ALA A 96 33.69 -30.53 -13.92
CA ALA A 96 34.17 -31.02 -12.62
C ALA A 96 35.66 -30.73 -12.32
N THR A 97 36.43 -30.18 -13.27
CA THR A 97 37.85 -29.85 -13.04
C THR A 97 38.03 -28.55 -12.25
N ASP A 98 39.08 -28.49 -11.44
CA ASP A 98 39.46 -27.26 -10.71
C ASP A 98 39.80 -26.10 -11.67
N ASP A 99 40.33 -26.38 -12.86
CA ASP A 99 40.62 -25.36 -13.88
C ASP A 99 39.33 -24.72 -14.41
N PHE A 100 38.32 -25.53 -14.77
CA PHE A 100 37.04 -25.00 -15.20
C PHE A 100 36.34 -24.26 -14.06
N LYS A 101 36.38 -24.81 -12.84
CA LYS A 101 35.84 -24.15 -11.65
C LYS A 101 36.49 -22.78 -11.42
N SER A 102 37.82 -22.70 -11.48
CA SER A 102 38.53 -21.43 -11.32
C SER A 102 38.15 -20.41 -12.38
N LYS A 103 37.98 -20.83 -13.65
CA LYS A 103 37.55 -19.96 -14.74
C LYS A 103 36.10 -19.49 -14.57
N ALA A 104 35.20 -20.36 -14.15
CA ALA A 104 33.81 -20.00 -13.89
C ALA A 104 33.68 -19.02 -12.71
N VAL A 105 34.45 -19.25 -11.64
CA VAL A 105 34.53 -18.33 -10.49
C VAL A 105 35.11 -16.98 -10.91
N ASP A 106 36.21 -16.95 -11.67
CA ASP A 106 36.80 -15.70 -12.18
C ASP A 106 35.81 -14.93 -13.04
N ARG A 107 35.06 -15.63 -13.91
CA ARG A 107 34.05 -15.02 -14.78
C ARG A 107 32.95 -14.30 -13.99
N LEU A 108 32.41 -14.94 -12.95
CA LEU A 108 31.38 -14.32 -12.13
C LEU A 108 31.96 -13.26 -11.19
N SER A 109 33.12 -13.51 -10.59
CA SER A 109 33.82 -12.56 -9.73
C SER A 109 34.09 -11.22 -10.44
N ARG A 110 34.63 -11.26 -11.66
CA ARG A 110 34.87 -10.06 -12.47
C ARG A 110 33.57 -9.39 -12.94
N ALA A 111 32.51 -10.15 -13.18
CA ALA A 111 31.18 -9.59 -13.48
C ALA A 111 30.62 -8.76 -12.29
N VAL A 112 30.77 -9.29 -11.07
CA VAL A 112 30.37 -8.63 -9.81
C VAL A 112 31.17 -7.35 -9.56
N GLN A 113 32.42 -7.28 -10.03
CA GLN A 113 33.27 -6.08 -9.85
C GLN A 113 32.83 -4.86 -10.67
N ILE A 114 31.91 -5.03 -11.62
CA ILE A 114 31.41 -3.95 -12.47
C ILE A 114 30.04 -3.49 -11.94
N PRO A 115 29.91 -2.32 -11.29
CA PRO A 115 28.67 -1.91 -10.64
C PRO A 115 27.63 -1.42 -11.67
N THR A 116 26.70 -2.30 -12.04
CA THR A 116 25.61 -2.03 -13.00
C THR A 116 24.32 -1.63 -12.27
N GLU A 117 24.42 -0.64 -11.38
CA GLU A 117 23.31 -0.24 -10.50
C GLU A 117 22.21 0.52 -11.27
N SER A 118 20.95 0.09 -11.13
CA SER A 118 19.76 0.78 -11.67
C SER A 118 18.95 1.46 -10.55
N TRP A 119 18.24 2.55 -10.85
CA TRP A 119 17.52 3.36 -9.85
C TRP A 119 16.09 3.67 -10.32
N ASP A 120 15.12 3.69 -9.39
CA ASP A 120 13.69 3.87 -9.72
C ASP A 120 13.39 5.17 -10.49
N ALA A 121 14.21 6.20 -10.26
CA ALA A 121 14.14 7.47 -10.96
C ALA A 121 15.36 7.62 -11.87
N MET A 122 15.27 7.09 -13.08
CA MET A 122 16.22 7.32 -14.17
C MET A 122 15.47 7.92 -15.36
N ASP A 123 16.05 8.96 -15.97
CA ASP A 123 15.52 9.46 -17.23
C ASP A 123 15.75 8.40 -18.34
N PRO A 124 15.00 8.44 -19.45
CA PRO A 124 15.11 7.44 -20.50
C PRO A 124 16.54 7.24 -21.04
N VAL A 125 16.78 6.06 -21.63
CA VAL A 125 18.07 5.72 -22.23
C VAL A 125 18.51 6.77 -23.25
N GLY A 126 19.77 7.21 -23.14
CA GLY A 126 20.36 8.27 -23.96
C GLY A 126 20.20 9.69 -23.40
N VAL A 127 19.43 9.86 -22.31
CA VAL A 127 19.34 11.12 -21.56
C VAL A 127 20.11 11.03 -20.24
N ASP A 128 19.89 9.97 -19.47
CA ASP A 128 20.58 9.77 -18.20
C ASP A 128 21.96 9.12 -18.38
N PRO A 129 23.06 9.76 -17.95
CA PRO A 129 24.40 9.16 -18.07
C PRO A 129 24.59 7.95 -17.14
N ARG A 130 23.72 7.73 -16.16
CA ARG A 130 23.80 6.54 -15.29
C ARG A 130 23.62 5.23 -16.07
N TRP A 131 22.97 5.24 -17.24
CA TRP A 131 22.91 4.06 -18.11
C TRP A 131 24.28 3.66 -18.69
N GLU A 132 25.29 4.53 -18.67
CA GLU A 132 26.61 4.21 -19.25
C GLU A 132 27.37 3.12 -18.47
N VAL A 133 26.93 2.74 -17.28
CA VAL A 133 27.51 1.66 -16.47
C VAL A 133 27.46 0.28 -17.17
N PHE A 134 26.54 0.09 -18.12
CA PHE A 134 26.45 -1.16 -18.88
C PHE A 134 27.53 -1.28 -19.96
N ILE A 135 28.14 -0.17 -20.41
CA ILE A 135 29.22 -0.18 -21.41
C ILE A 135 30.41 -1.04 -20.95
N PRO A 136 31.04 -0.79 -19.79
CA PRO A 136 32.17 -1.62 -19.34
C PRO A 136 31.74 -3.07 -19.07
N PHE A 137 30.50 -3.31 -18.63
CA PHE A 137 29.99 -4.67 -18.43
C PHE A 137 29.93 -5.46 -19.74
N GLN A 138 29.38 -4.85 -20.80
CA GLN A 138 29.27 -5.48 -22.11
C GLN A 138 30.62 -5.67 -22.81
N GLU A 139 31.57 -4.73 -22.60
CA GLU A 139 32.96 -4.92 -23.03
C GLU A 139 33.58 -6.15 -22.36
N TYR A 140 33.35 -6.31 -21.05
CA TYR A 140 33.79 -7.48 -20.30
C TYR A 140 33.14 -8.78 -20.78
N LEU A 141 31.82 -8.80 -21.04
CA LEU A 141 31.14 -9.99 -21.58
C LEU A 141 31.74 -10.40 -22.94
N LYS A 142 32.09 -9.42 -23.79
CA LYS A 142 32.76 -9.68 -25.07
C LYS A 142 34.17 -10.26 -24.90
N GLU A 143 34.92 -9.80 -23.89
CA GLU A 143 36.24 -10.35 -23.54
C GLU A 143 36.13 -11.79 -23.00
N ALA A 144 35.17 -12.03 -22.09
CA ALA A 144 35.02 -13.30 -21.37
C ALA A 144 34.41 -14.43 -22.23
N PHE A 145 33.59 -14.08 -23.23
CA PHE A 145 32.85 -14.99 -24.11
C PHE A 145 33.05 -14.68 -25.60
N PRO A 146 34.30 -14.77 -26.11
CA PRO A 146 34.63 -14.40 -27.48
C PRO A 146 33.99 -15.33 -28.51
N LEU A 147 33.78 -16.62 -28.22
CA LEU A 147 33.14 -17.54 -29.17
C LEU A 147 31.65 -17.25 -29.29
N VAL A 148 30.96 -16.96 -28.18
CA VAL A 148 29.57 -16.51 -28.22
C VAL A 148 29.44 -15.28 -29.11
N HIS A 149 30.24 -14.24 -28.86
CA HIS A 149 30.15 -12.97 -29.59
C HIS A 149 30.55 -13.05 -31.07
N SER A 150 31.39 -14.03 -31.44
CA SER A 150 31.79 -14.25 -32.83
C SER A 150 30.91 -15.24 -33.59
N THR A 151 30.17 -16.10 -32.88
CA THR A 151 29.35 -17.17 -33.47
C THR A 151 27.87 -16.80 -33.52
N LEU A 152 27.33 -16.22 -32.45
CA LEU A 152 25.92 -15.86 -32.36
C LEU A 152 25.68 -14.47 -32.96
N LYS A 153 24.47 -14.27 -33.49
CA LYS A 153 24.04 -12.95 -33.95
C LYS A 153 23.58 -12.12 -32.76
N LEU A 154 24.33 -11.08 -32.41
CA LEU A 154 23.94 -10.09 -31.41
C LEU A 154 23.09 -8.98 -32.02
N THR A 155 21.91 -8.73 -31.45
CA THR A 155 21.07 -7.56 -31.70
C THR A 155 20.99 -6.75 -30.42
N ARG A 156 21.30 -5.45 -30.50
CA ARG A 156 21.11 -4.52 -29.37
C ARG A 156 19.72 -3.89 -29.45
N VAL A 157 18.96 -4.01 -28.37
CA VAL A 157 17.62 -3.43 -28.23
C VAL A 157 17.70 -2.31 -27.21
N ASN A 158 17.19 -1.13 -27.55
CA ASN A 158 17.23 0.07 -26.71
C ASN A 158 18.62 0.37 -26.12
N THR A 159 19.65 0.31 -26.97
CA THR A 159 21.08 0.54 -26.64
C THR A 159 21.78 -0.58 -25.86
N TYR A 160 21.26 -0.97 -24.69
CA TYR A 160 21.95 -1.88 -23.78
C TYR A 160 21.34 -3.29 -23.72
N GLY A 161 20.08 -3.50 -24.10
CA GLY A 161 19.50 -4.84 -24.11
C GLY A 161 20.19 -5.74 -25.13
N GLN A 162 20.69 -6.91 -24.70
CA GLN A 162 21.45 -7.82 -25.56
C GLN A 162 20.62 -9.05 -25.94
N VAL A 163 20.36 -9.22 -27.23
CA VAL A 163 19.68 -10.40 -27.77
C VAL A 163 20.64 -11.19 -28.66
N PHE A 164 21.09 -12.34 -28.19
CA PHE A 164 21.92 -13.26 -28.97
C PHE A 164 21.07 -14.36 -29.58
N GLU A 165 21.20 -14.58 -30.88
CA GLU A 165 20.54 -15.68 -31.58
C GLU A 165 21.55 -16.75 -32.00
N TRP A 166 21.39 -17.95 -31.45
CA TRP A 166 22.11 -19.16 -31.86
C TRP A 166 21.23 -20.00 -32.78
N THR A 167 21.30 -19.71 -34.07
CA THR A 167 20.46 -20.34 -35.08
C THR A 167 20.68 -21.86 -35.12
N GLY A 168 19.58 -22.61 -34.99
CA GLY A 168 19.58 -24.06 -35.08
C GLY A 168 19.62 -24.57 -36.53
N SER A 169 19.98 -25.83 -36.71
CA SER A 169 19.98 -26.45 -38.05
C SER A 169 18.58 -26.78 -38.60
N SER A 170 17.54 -26.76 -37.76
CA SER A 170 16.14 -27.00 -38.16
C SER A 170 15.27 -25.79 -37.86
N PRO A 171 14.76 -25.07 -38.90
CA PRO A 171 13.88 -23.92 -38.72
C PRO A 171 12.44 -24.30 -38.29
N ASP A 172 12.06 -25.57 -38.40
CA ASP A 172 10.72 -26.05 -38.05
C ASP A 172 10.53 -26.21 -36.52
N LEU A 173 11.62 -26.16 -35.75
CA LEU A 173 11.57 -26.24 -34.29
C LEU A 173 11.46 -24.84 -33.68
N LYS A 174 10.39 -24.61 -32.92
CA LYS A 174 10.21 -23.38 -32.13
C LYS A 174 11.46 -23.07 -31.28
N PRO A 175 11.98 -21.83 -31.24
CA PRO A 175 13.13 -21.49 -30.42
C PRO A 175 12.88 -21.67 -28.91
N VAL A 176 13.97 -21.70 -28.13
CA VAL A 176 13.95 -21.56 -26.65
C VAL A 176 14.53 -20.20 -26.29
N LEU A 177 13.88 -19.50 -25.35
CA LEU A 177 14.38 -18.25 -24.80
C LEU A 177 15.00 -18.51 -23.42
N LEU A 178 16.26 -18.10 -23.25
CA LEU A 178 16.94 -18.04 -21.97
C LEU A 178 17.15 -16.57 -21.61
N ALA A 179 16.45 -16.11 -20.59
CA ALA A 179 16.49 -14.73 -20.12
C ALA A 179 17.32 -14.62 -18.83
N ALA A 180 17.90 -13.44 -18.63
CA ALA A 180 18.56 -12.97 -17.42
C ALA A 180 18.65 -11.43 -17.50
N HIS A 181 19.17 -10.76 -16.48
CA HIS A 181 19.38 -9.31 -16.50
C HIS A 181 20.81 -8.89 -16.12
N GLU A 182 21.21 -7.70 -16.57
CA GLU A 182 22.56 -7.14 -16.39
C GLU A 182 22.68 -6.26 -15.14
N ASP A 183 21.57 -5.67 -14.70
CA ASP A 183 21.54 -4.68 -13.63
C ASP A 183 21.48 -5.32 -12.24
N VAL A 184 21.65 -4.48 -11.23
CA VAL A 184 21.60 -4.88 -9.82
C VAL A 184 20.98 -3.76 -9.00
N VAL A 185 20.34 -4.08 -7.87
CA VAL A 185 19.93 -3.03 -6.94
C VAL A 185 21.12 -2.22 -6.41
N PRO A 186 20.93 -0.90 -6.15
CA PRO A 186 21.98 -0.07 -5.58
C PRO A 186 22.46 -0.53 -4.20
N VAL A 187 23.70 -0.18 -3.87
CA VAL A 187 24.23 -0.35 -2.52
C VAL A 187 24.12 0.95 -1.74
N GLU A 188 23.35 0.93 -0.65
CA GLU A 188 23.24 2.07 0.26
C GLU A 188 24.61 2.39 0.88
N ARG A 189 25.08 3.63 0.71
CA ARG A 189 26.41 4.07 1.19
C ARG A 189 26.58 3.87 2.68
N LYS A 190 25.51 4.02 3.46
CA LYS A 190 25.55 3.84 4.92
C LYS A 190 25.73 2.40 5.34
N THR A 191 25.33 1.43 4.53
CA THR A 191 25.43 0.00 4.87
C THR A 191 26.72 -0.64 4.37
N VAL A 192 27.55 0.07 3.59
CA VAL A 192 28.84 -0.46 3.09
C VAL A 192 29.73 -1.00 4.21
N GLY A 193 29.67 -0.42 5.41
CA GLY A 193 30.42 -0.89 6.57
C GLY A 193 29.89 -2.18 7.21
N ASP A 194 28.65 -2.57 6.88
CA ASP A 194 28.01 -3.79 7.37
C ASP A 194 28.33 -5.01 6.48
N TRP A 195 28.89 -4.78 5.29
CA TRP A 195 29.31 -5.87 4.40
C TRP A 195 30.59 -6.54 4.90
N THR A 196 30.56 -7.86 5.05
CA THR A 196 31.72 -8.69 5.38
C THR A 196 32.82 -8.57 4.32
N HIS A 197 32.41 -8.50 3.04
CA HIS A 197 33.28 -8.24 1.90
C HIS A 197 32.72 -7.06 1.08
N PRO A 198 33.56 -6.15 0.56
CA PRO A 198 33.05 -5.01 -0.19
C PRO A 198 32.07 -5.44 -1.30
N PRO A 199 30.96 -4.71 -1.48
CA PRO A 199 29.81 -5.17 -2.27
C PRO A 199 30.14 -5.49 -3.72
N PHE A 200 31.13 -4.81 -4.32
CA PHE A 200 31.59 -5.06 -5.69
C PHE A 200 33.01 -5.64 -5.71
N SER A 201 33.39 -6.42 -4.69
CA SER A 201 34.70 -7.09 -4.67
C SER A 201 34.74 -8.36 -5.53
N GLY A 202 33.59 -9.03 -5.69
CA GLY A 202 33.54 -10.36 -6.29
C GLY A 202 34.35 -11.40 -5.51
N TYR A 203 34.55 -11.21 -4.20
CA TYR A 203 35.46 -12.04 -3.41
C TYR A 203 35.00 -13.50 -3.36
N PHE A 204 35.92 -14.43 -3.63
CA PHE A 204 35.67 -15.86 -3.50
C PHE A 204 36.39 -16.39 -2.25
N ASP A 205 35.63 -16.91 -1.29
CA ASP A 205 36.17 -17.41 0.00
C ASP A 205 36.55 -18.91 -0.03
N GLY A 206 36.36 -19.57 -1.17
CA GLY A 206 36.54 -21.01 -1.34
C GLY A 206 35.22 -21.79 -1.39
N GLU A 207 34.14 -21.25 -0.83
CA GLU A 207 32.79 -21.82 -0.84
C GLU A 207 31.79 -20.93 -1.59
N ARG A 208 31.91 -19.61 -1.52
CA ARG A 208 30.91 -18.63 -1.99
C ARG A 208 31.58 -17.47 -2.71
N ILE A 209 30.88 -16.93 -3.71
CA ILE A 209 31.25 -15.67 -4.35
C ILE A 209 30.39 -14.58 -3.74
N TRP A 210 31.04 -13.58 -3.17
CA TRP A 210 30.42 -12.49 -2.42
C TRP A 210 30.36 -11.22 -3.26
N GLY A 211 29.21 -10.55 -3.19
CA GLY A 211 28.99 -9.23 -3.77
C GLY A 211 27.62 -9.10 -4.43
N ARG A 212 27.22 -7.85 -4.66
CA ARG A 212 25.97 -7.48 -5.31
C ARG A 212 25.95 -7.98 -6.76
N GLY A 213 24.90 -8.72 -7.12
CA GLY A 213 24.78 -9.39 -8.41
C GLY A 213 25.42 -10.77 -8.46
N SER A 214 26.03 -11.25 -7.38
CA SER A 214 26.57 -12.61 -7.33
C SER A 214 25.46 -13.66 -7.33
N SER A 215 24.25 -13.29 -6.89
CA SER A 215 23.06 -14.12 -6.89
C SER A 215 21.97 -13.62 -7.84
N ASP A 216 21.82 -12.32 -8.02
CA ASP A 216 20.68 -11.72 -8.74
C ASP A 216 21.13 -10.56 -9.67
N ASP A 217 21.18 -10.74 -11.00
CA ASP A 217 21.25 -12.05 -11.67
C ASP A 217 22.41 -12.16 -12.68
N LYS A 218 23.54 -11.53 -12.34
CA LYS A 218 24.76 -11.79 -13.12
C LYS A 218 25.15 -13.25 -13.08
N SER A 219 24.80 -13.99 -12.03
CA SER A 219 25.01 -15.44 -11.98
C SER A 219 24.30 -16.19 -13.11
N GLY A 220 23.01 -15.94 -13.32
CA GLY A 220 22.23 -16.58 -14.39
C GLY A 220 22.79 -16.22 -15.77
N LEU A 221 23.05 -14.93 -16.00
CA LEU A 221 23.64 -14.43 -17.25
C LEU A 221 25.01 -15.08 -17.54
N ILE A 222 25.93 -15.08 -16.57
CA ILE A 222 27.28 -15.65 -16.72
C ILE A 222 27.23 -17.16 -16.88
N ALA A 223 26.28 -17.85 -16.22
CA ALA A 223 26.08 -19.29 -16.37
C ALA A 223 25.60 -19.65 -17.78
N ILE A 224 24.61 -18.92 -18.31
CA ILE A 224 24.10 -19.09 -19.69
C ILE A 224 25.24 -18.91 -20.70
N LEU A 225 25.97 -17.79 -20.62
CA LEU A 225 27.07 -17.51 -21.53
C LEU A 225 28.21 -18.53 -21.40
N THR A 226 28.54 -18.97 -20.19
CA THR A 226 29.55 -20.01 -19.96
C THR A 226 29.14 -21.33 -20.58
N ALA A 227 27.86 -21.73 -20.46
CA ALA A 227 27.37 -22.96 -21.05
C ALA A 227 27.45 -22.93 -22.58
N VAL A 228 27.00 -21.84 -23.21
CA VAL A 228 27.02 -21.68 -24.67
C VAL A 228 28.46 -21.60 -25.20
N GLU A 229 29.32 -20.80 -24.58
CA GLU A 229 30.75 -20.70 -24.92
C GLU A 229 31.43 -22.09 -24.88
N THR A 230 31.14 -22.87 -23.84
CA THR A 230 31.71 -24.22 -23.66
C THR A 230 31.16 -25.21 -24.68
N LEU A 231 29.89 -25.12 -25.05
CA LEU A 231 29.31 -25.94 -26.11
C LEU A 231 29.93 -25.62 -27.47
N ILE A 232 30.08 -24.33 -27.81
CA ILE A 232 30.70 -23.88 -29.06
C ILE A 232 32.17 -24.34 -29.13
N SER A 233 32.93 -24.18 -28.04
CA SER A 233 34.34 -24.60 -28.00
C SER A 233 34.53 -26.10 -28.20
N ASN A 234 33.48 -26.90 -27.96
CA ASN A 234 33.45 -28.35 -28.20
C ASN A 234 32.75 -28.74 -29.52
N GLY A 235 32.55 -27.78 -30.42
CA GLY A 235 32.02 -28.02 -31.76
C GLY A 235 30.54 -28.38 -31.81
N PHE A 236 29.77 -28.07 -30.75
CA PHE A 236 28.34 -28.32 -30.74
C PHE A 236 27.60 -27.32 -31.64
N GLN A 237 26.68 -27.84 -32.46
CA GLN A 237 25.73 -27.06 -33.23
C GLN A 237 24.31 -27.47 -32.83
N PRO A 238 23.47 -26.55 -32.33
CA PRO A 238 22.13 -26.89 -31.91
C PRO A 238 21.23 -27.24 -33.10
N THR A 239 20.29 -28.15 -32.86
CA THR A 239 19.24 -28.47 -33.84
C THR A 239 18.14 -27.41 -33.84
N ARG A 240 17.80 -26.88 -32.66
CA ARG A 240 16.78 -25.85 -32.44
C ARG A 240 17.46 -24.51 -32.17
N THR A 241 16.86 -23.41 -32.59
CA THR A 241 17.38 -22.08 -32.25
C THR A 241 17.28 -21.81 -30.74
N PHE A 242 18.35 -21.25 -30.18
CA PHE A 242 18.34 -20.69 -28.82
C PHE A 242 18.49 -19.17 -28.93
N VAL A 243 17.64 -18.44 -28.22
CA VAL A 243 17.73 -16.99 -28.08
C VAL A 243 18.10 -16.68 -26.64
N LEU A 244 19.12 -15.86 -26.45
CA LEU A 244 19.55 -15.37 -25.14
C LEU A 244 19.14 -13.90 -25.08
N ALA A 245 18.34 -13.51 -24.09
CA ALA A 245 17.88 -12.14 -23.93
C ALA A 245 18.30 -11.60 -22.57
N PHE A 246 19.11 -10.53 -22.58
CA PHE A 246 19.60 -9.90 -21.37
C PHE A 246 19.03 -8.48 -21.24
N GLY A 247 18.15 -8.29 -20.25
CA GLY A 247 17.62 -6.99 -19.82
C GLY A 247 18.67 -6.19 -19.05
N PHE A 248 18.42 -4.90 -18.78
CA PHE A 248 19.38 -4.02 -18.11
C PHE A 248 18.73 -3.06 -17.11
N ASP A 249 17.48 -3.33 -16.73
CA ASP A 249 16.72 -2.51 -15.78
C ASP A 249 15.62 -3.33 -15.06
N GLU A 250 15.82 -4.64 -14.89
CA GLU A 250 14.84 -5.54 -14.22
C GLU A 250 14.54 -5.02 -12.81
N GLU A 251 15.57 -4.60 -12.08
CA GLU A 251 15.46 -4.20 -10.66
C GLU A 251 14.63 -2.92 -10.46
N VAL A 252 14.29 -2.24 -11.56
CA VAL A 252 13.46 -1.04 -11.63
C VAL A 252 12.28 -1.20 -12.59
N SER A 253 11.76 -2.42 -12.72
CA SER A 253 10.56 -2.80 -13.47
C SER A 253 10.76 -3.15 -14.96
N GLY A 254 11.98 -3.15 -15.50
CA GLY A 254 12.26 -3.65 -16.84
C GLY A 254 11.67 -2.81 -17.99
N LEU A 255 11.38 -1.52 -17.78
CA LEU A 255 10.63 -0.66 -18.72
C LEU A 255 11.42 -0.27 -19.98
N GLU A 256 12.74 -0.24 -19.89
CA GLU A 256 13.68 0.11 -20.96
C GLU A 256 14.37 -1.13 -21.55
N GLY A 257 14.51 -2.21 -20.78
CA GLY A 257 15.08 -3.48 -21.17
C GLY A 257 14.02 -4.46 -21.67
N ALA A 258 13.50 -5.31 -20.78
CA ALA A 258 12.58 -6.40 -21.16
C ALA A 258 11.32 -5.89 -21.88
N ALA A 259 10.75 -4.76 -21.47
CA ALA A 259 9.58 -4.16 -22.12
C ALA A 259 9.86 -3.63 -23.53
N LYS A 260 11.13 -3.55 -23.95
CA LYS A 260 11.53 -3.29 -25.36
C LYS A 260 11.96 -4.56 -26.07
N ILE A 261 12.65 -5.47 -25.38
CA ILE A 261 13.09 -6.76 -25.94
C ILE A 261 11.89 -7.63 -26.30
N GLY A 262 10.91 -7.77 -25.40
CA GLY A 262 9.70 -8.57 -25.61
C GLY A 262 8.96 -8.21 -26.89
N PRO A 263 8.57 -6.93 -27.10
CA PRO A 263 7.96 -6.49 -28.36
C PRO A 263 8.85 -6.69 -29.58
N ALA A 264 10.17 -6.50 -29.49
CA ALA A 264 11.09 -6.75 -30.60
C ALA A 264 11.15 -8.24 -30.98
N LEU A 265 11.16 -9.14 -30.00
CA LEU A 265 11.06 -10.59 -30.22
C LEU A 265 9.69 -10.98 -30.76
N LEU A 266 8.61 -10.33 -30.30
CA LEU A 266 7.25 -10.59 -30.76
C LEU A 266 7.06 -10.17 -32.22
N ASP A 267 7.60 -9.01 -32.61
CA ASP A 267 7.62 -8.55 -34.00
C ASP A 267 8.43 -9.49 -34.91
N HIS A 268 9.56 -10.00 -34.41
CA HIS A 268 10.43 -10.87 -35.18
C HIS A 268 9.91 -12.32 -35.32
N TYR A 269 9.46 -12.92 -34.22
CA TYR A 269 9.10 -14.34 -34.15
C TYR A 269 7.58 -14.60 -34.17
N GLY A 270 6.78 -13.67 -33.66
CA GLY A 270 5.33 -13.79 -33.53
C GLY A 270 4.85 -14.37 -32.19
N LYS A 271 3.53 -14.30 -31.99
CA LYS A 271 2.85 -14.75 -30.75
C LYS A 271 2.97 -16.28 -30.60
N HIS A 272 3.30 -16.73 -29.39
CA HIS A 272 3.52 -18.14 -29.02
C HIS A 272 4.57 -18.86 -29.88
N ALA A 273 5.54 -18.12 -30.44
CA ALA A 273 6.57 -18.67 -31.30
C ALA A 273 7.64 -19.47 -30.55
N PHE A 274 7.83 -19.24 -29.26
CA PHE A 274 8.82 -19.94 -28.45
C PHE A 274 8.24 -21.21 -27.81
N ALA A 275 9.05 -22.25 -27.73
CA ALA A 275 8.68 -23.51 -27.12
C ALA A 275 8.50 -23.40 -25.61
N PHE A 276 9.42 -22.68 -24.98
CA PHE A 276 9.33 -22.24 -23.59
C PHE A 276 10.36 -21.14 -23.33
N ILE A 277 10.19 -20.48 -22.20
CA ILE A 277 11.04 -19.41 -21.69
C ILE A 277 11.52 -19.83 -20.31
N ILE A 278 12.83 -19.69 -20.05
CA ILE A 278 13.39 -19.77 -18.71
C ILE A 278 14.00 -18.42 -18.40
N ASP A 279 13.63 -17.87 -17.27
CA ASP A 279 14.15 -16.63 -16.72
C ASP A 279 14.66 -16.88 -15.30
N GLU A 280 15.29 -15.88 -14.69
CA GLU A 280 15.72 -15.87 -13.29
C GLU A 280 14.59 -16.38 -12.36
N GLY A 281 14.92 -16.97 -11.22
CA GLY A 281 13.91 -17.41 -10.28
C GLY A 281 14.41 -18.40 -9.25
N SER A 282 13.53 -19.31 -8.86
CA SER A 282 13.82 -20.30 -7.83
C SER A 282 14.91 -21.30 -8.24
N GLY A 283 15.29 -22.16 -7.30
CA GLY A 283 16.33 -23.16 -7.49
C GLY A 283 15.97 -24.45 -6.79
N PHE A 284 16.93 -25.00 -6.07
CA PHE A 284 16.73 -26.17 -5.24
C PHE A 284 17.29 -25.99 -3.84
N GLY A 285 16.82 -26.83 -2.91
CA GLY A 285 17.31 -26.84 -1.54
C GLY A 285 16.66 -27.99 -0.77
N ARG A 286 16.76 -27.98 0.55
CA ARG A 286 16.22 -29.02 1.43
C ARG A 286 15.01 -28.51 2.20
N GLU A 287 13.92 -29.25 2.11
CA GLU A 287 12.70 -29.03 2.88
C GLU A 287 12.27 -30.37 3.46
N TYR A 288 11.97 -30.41 4.77
CA TYR A 288 11.53 -31.64 5.45
C TYR A 288 12.42 -32.85 5.12
N ASP A 289 13.74 -32.69 5.33
CA ASP A 289 14.79 -33.68 5.09
C ASP A 289 14.93 -34.18 3.64
N THR A 290 14.25 -33.57 2.67
CA THR A 290 14.24 -33.97 1.26
C THR A 290 14.65 -32.82 0.37
N VAL A 291 15.38 -33.11 -0.73
CA VAL A 291 15.84 -32.07 -1.64
C VAL A 291 14.77 -31.82 -2.71
N PHE A 292 14.30 -30.58 -2.81
CA PHE A 292 13.32 -30.16 -3.81
C PHE A 292 13.93 -29.13 -4.76
N ALA A 293 13.56 -29.21 -6.04
CA ALA A 293 13.67 -28.12 -7.01
C ALA A 293 12.28 -27.59 -7.30
N THR A 294 12.14 -26.26 -7.41
CA THR A 294 10.82 -25.61 -7.37
C THR A 294 10.58 -24.64 -8.53
N PRO A 295 10.77 -25.05 -9.80
CA PRO A 295 10.63 -24.15 -10.95
C PRO A 295 9.31 -23.39 -10.89
N GLY A 296 9.38 -22.06 -10.90
CA GLY A 296 8.21 -21.19 -10.83
C GLY A 296 7.37 -21.32 -12.09
N ILE A 297 6.15 -21.83 -12.00
CA ILE A 297 5.24 -22.01 -13.13
C ILE A 297 4.16 -20.94 -13.22
N ALA A 298 4.10 -20.04 -12.23
CA ALA A 298 3.14 -18.96 -12.11
C ALA A 298 3.72 -17.81 -11.27
N GLU A 299 3.19 -16.62 -11.47
CA GLU A 299 3.60 -15.40 -10.76
C GLU A 299 2.37 -14.58 -10.40
N LYS A 300 2.43 -13.87 -9.27
CA LYS A 300 1.32 -13.05 -8.79
C LYS A 300 1.09 -11.83 -9.69
N GLY A 301 -0.16 -11.36 -9.72
CA GLY A 301 -0.51 -10.07 -10.33
C GLY A 301 -0.14 -8.90 -9.43
N TYR A 302 -0.32 -7.68 -9.93
CA TYR A 302 0.16 -6.45 -9.28
C TYR A 302 -0.76 -5.26 -9.57
N ILE A 303 -1.04 -4.43 -8.57
CA ILE A 303 -1.58 -3.06 -8.79
C ILE A 303 -1.27 -2.17 -7.59
N ASP A 304 -0.83 -0.94 -7.87
CA ASP A 304 -0.80 0.14 -6.89
C ASP A 304 -2.08 0.98 -7.03
N VAL A 305 -2.99 0.88 -6.06
CA VAL A 305 -4.24 1.65 -6.05
C VAL A 305 -4.01 2.99 -5.35
N ARG A 306 -4.07 4.08 -6.11
CA ARG A 306 -4.12 5.44 -5.55
C ARG A 306 -5.52 5.75 -5.06
N VAL A 307 -5.66 6.01 -3.76
CA VAL A 307 -6.87 6.47 -3.09
C VAL A 307 -6.76 7.97 -2.89
N GLU A 308 -7.56 8.76 -3.61
CA GLU A 308 -7.49 10.21 -3.57
C GLU A 308 -8.82 10.82 -3.11
N ILE A 309 -8.72 11.74 -2.13
CA ILE A 309 -9.83 12.54 -1.62
C ILE A 309 -9.59 14.00 -2.02
N ALA A 310 -10.57 14.61 -2.68
CA ALA A 310 -10.62 16.03 -2.90
C ALA A 310 -11.86 16.65 -2.25
N THR A 311 -11.67 17.73 -1.48
CA THR A 311 -12.75 18.49 -0.83
C THR A 311 -12.48 19.98 -0.95
N ALA A 312 -13.42 20.83 -0.54
CA ALA A 312 -13.11 22.24 -0.37
C ALA A 312 -12.02 22.44 0.71
N GLY A 313 -11.02 23.27 0.40
CA GLY A 313 -10.02 23.74 1.36
C GLY A 313 -10.58 24.86 2.26
N GLY A 314 -9.70 25.55 2.98
CA GLY A 314 -10.07 26.71 3.79
C GLY A 314 -9.19 26.92 5.01
N HIS A 315 -9.57 27.87 5.86
CA HIS A 315 -8.78 28.22 7.05
C HIS A 315 -8.95 27.18 8.17
N SER A 316 -7.84 26.60 8.65
CA SER A 316 -7.83 25.57 9.71
C SER A 316 -8.40 26.03 11.07
N SER A 317 -8.61 27.33 11.27
CA SER A 317 -9.19 27.85 12.51
C SER A 317 -10.71 27.65 12.59
N VAL A 318 -11.37 27.45 11.45
CA VAL A 318 -12.81 27.13 11.37
C VAL A 318 -12.99 25.91 10.46
N PRO A 319 -12.56 24.74 10.92
CA PRO A 319 -12.59 23.54 10.11
C PRO A 319 -14.03 23.06 9.86
N PRO A 320 -14.29 22.37 8.73
CA PRO A 320 -15.51 21.59 8.54
C PRO A 320 -15.58 20.42 9.54
N GLU A 321 -16.68 19.66 9.51
CA GLU A 321 -16.82 18.47 10.37
C GLU A 321 -15.74 17.43 10.09
N HIS A 322 -15.33 17.28 8.82
CA HIS A 322 -14.27 16.36 8.39
C HIS A 322 -13.32 17.02 7.41
N THR A 323 -12.02 16.81 7.61
CA THR A 323 -10.96 17.24 6.68
C THR A 323 -10.74 16.20 5.57
N SER A 324 -10.12 16.58 4.45
CA SER A 324 -9.72 15.62 3.40
C SER A 324 -8.81 14.51 3.94
N ILE A 325 -7.86 14.87 4.83
CA ILE A 325 -6.99 13.91 5.53
C ILE A 325 -7.79 13.00 6.47
N GLY A 326 -8.73 13.55 7.24
CA GLY A 326 -9.60 12.76 8.13
C GLY A 326 -10.47 11.75 7.39
N ILE A 327 -11.03 12.15 6.24
CA ILE A 327 -11.79 11.25 5.34
C ILE A 327 -10.87 10.16 4.78
N LEU A 328 -9.69 10.52 4.27
CA LEU A 328 -8.71 9.55 3.77
C LEU A 328 -8.31 8.56 4.87
N ALA A 329 -8.03 9.02 6.09
CA ALA A 329 -7.69 8.16 7.22
C ALA A 329 -8.79 7.13 7.51
N ALA A 330 -10.07 7.52 7.41
CA ALA A 330 -11.18 6.59 7.55
C ALA A 330 -11.20 5.51 6.46
N MET A 331 -10.88 5.86 5.21
CA MET A 331 -10.76 4.91 4.09
C MET A 331 -9.61 3.91 4.33
N LEU A 332 -8.46 4.39 4.78
CA LEU A 332 -7.28 3.56 5.06
C LEU A 332 -7.51 2.59 6.22
N VAL A 333 -8.23 3.03 7.26
CA VAL A 333 -8.68 2.13 8.34
C VAL A 333 -9.60 1.03 7.80
N GLN A 334 -10.43 1.29 6.78
CA GLN A 334 -11.23 0.23 6.16
C GLN A 334 -10.37 -0.82 5.44
N TYR A 335 -9.32 -0.40 4.73
CA TYR A 335 -8.36 -1.36 4.16
C TYR A 335 -7.78 -2.24 5.26
N GLU A 336 -7.12 -1.66 6.27
CA GLU A 336 -6.45 -2.41 7.34
C GLU A 336 -7.39 -3.35 8.12
N GLN A 337 -8.63 -2.93 8.39
CA GLN A 337 -9.61 -3.77 9.08
C GLN A 337 -10.15 -4.93 8.25
N ASN A 338 -9.97 -4.88 6.93
CA ASN A 338 -10.49 -5.87 6.00
C ASN A 338 -9.36 -6.44 5.15
N PRO A 339 -8.41 -7.22 5.71
CA PRO A 339 -7.42 -7.91 4.89
C PRO A 339 -8.08 -8.95 3.99
N PHE A 340 -7.44 -9.26 2.86
CA PHE A 340 -7.85 -10.39 2.02
C PHE A 340 -7.80 -11.70 2.81
N LYS A 341 -8.81 -12.53 2.58
CA LYS A 341 -8.82 -13.91 3.09
C LYS A 341 -8.14 -14.80 2.06
N VAL A 342 -7.27 -15.69 2.53
CA VAL A 342 -6.65 -16.70 1.67
C VAL A 342 -7.74 -17.66 1.19
N HIS A 343 -7.86 -17.80 -0.13
CA HIS A 343 -8.73 -18.80 -0.74
C HIS A 343 -7.88 -19.81 -1.49
N PHE A 344 -7.41 -20.81 -0.76
CA PHE A 344 -6.61 -21.88 -1.34
C PHE A 344 -7.51 -22.91 -2.03
N THR A 345 -7.28 -23.14 -3.32
CA THR A 345 -8.05 -24.07 -4.15
C THR A 345 -7.17 -25.22 -4.62
N ARG A 346 -7.78 -26.28 -5.17
CA ARG A 346 -7.01 -27.42 -5.72
C ARG A 346 -6.39 -27.13 -7.08
N ASP A 347 -6.83 -26.06 -7.74
CA ASP A 347 -6.31 -25.59 -9.03
C ASP A 347 -5.15 -24.59 -8.84
N ASP A 348 -4.82 -24.24 -7.59
CA ASP A 348 -3.69 -23.39 -7.26
C ASP A 348 -2.37 -24.16 -7.49
N PRO A 349 -1.37 -23.60 -8.21
CA PRO A 349 -0.05 -24.20 -8.40
C PRO A 349 0.62 -24.66 -7.11
N MET A 350 0.39 -23.95 -6.00
CA MET A 350 0.94 -24.31 -4.69
C MET A 350 0.26 -25.52 -4.08
N TYR A 351 -0.91 -25.94 -4.56
CA TYR A 351 -1.53 -27.17 -4.12
C TYR A 351 -0.72 -28.39 -4.55
N GLU A 352 -0.26 -28.42 -5.80
CA GLU A 352 0.61 -29.49 -6.32
C GLU A 352 1.98 -29.48 -5.62
N TYR A 353 2.50 -28.29 -5.29
CA TYR A 353 3.69 -28.16 -4.44
C TYR A 353 3.57 -28.93 -3.11
N PHE A 354 2.46 -28.74 -2.37
CA PHE A 354 2.24 -29.46 -1.12
C PHE A 354 1.90 -30.94 -1.32
N GLN A 355 1.29 -31.32 -2.44
CA GLN A 355 1.12 -32.73 -2.80
C GLN A 355 2.49 -33.42 -2.96
N CYS A 356 3.46 -32.77 -3.60
CA CYS A 356 4.82 -33.28 -3.70
C CYS A 356 5.49 -33.45 -2.33
N PHE A 357 5.26 -32.55 -1.39
CA PHE A 357 5.74 -32.71 -0.01
C PHE A 357 5.09 -33.92 0.67
N ALA A 358 3.77 -34.04 0.55
CA ALA A 358 3.04 -35.16 1.16
C ALA A 358 3.46 -36.52 0.60
N GLU A 359 3.90 -36.58 -0.65
CA GLU A 359 4.34 -37.81 -1.29
C GLU A 359 5.81 -38.14 -1.01
N HIS A 360 6.71 -37.15 -1.16
CA HIS A 360 8.15 -37.42 -1.23
C HIS A 360 8.95 -36.94 -0.02
N ALA A 361 8.46 -35.95 0.73
CA ALA A 361 9.24 -35.41 1.84
C ALA A 361 9.30 -36.42 3.00
N THR A 362 10.49 -36.83 3.43
CA THR A 362 10.68 -37.83 4.49
C THR A 362 10.48 -37.27 5.91
N GLY A 363 10.80 -35.99 6.12
CA GLY A 363 10.68 -35.30 7.41
C GLY A 363 9.35 -34.56 7.62
N LEU A 364 8.37 -34.70 6.71
CA LEU A 364 7.08 -34.00 6.83
C LEU A 364 6.25 -34.65 7.95
N PRO A 365 5.73 -33.88 8.93
CA PRO A 365 4.92 -34.41 10.01
C PRO A 365 3.71 -35.21 9.50
N ASP A 366 3.48 -36.40 10.07
CA ASP A 366 2.45 -37.34 9.60
C ASP A 366 1.04 -36.75 9.57
N ASP A 367 0.71 -35.89 10.54
CA ASP A 367 -0.61 -35.26 10.60
C ASP A 367 -0.82 -34.26 9.47
N LEU A 368 0.23 -33.49 9.11
CA LEU A 368 0.20 -32.59 7.96
C LEU A 368 0.15 -33.39 6.65
N ARG A 369 0.93 -34.47 6.53
CA ARG A 369 0.88 -35.38 5.38
C ARG A 369 -0.53 -35.93 5.15
N LYS A 370 -1.14 -36.50 6.21
CA LYS A 370 -2.51 -37.03 6.15
C LYS A 370 -3.52 -35.96 5.76
N LEU A 371 -3.36 -34.74 6.29
CA LEU A 371 -4.27 -33.64 5.98
C LEU A 371 -4.18 -33.23 4.51
N ILE A 372 -2.97 -33.13 3.94
CA ILE A 372 -2.78 -32.85 2.51
C ILE A 372 -3.44 -33.95 1.67
N ILE A 373 -3.20 -35.22 1.97
CA ILE A 373 -3.82 -36.35 1.24
C ILE A 373 -5.35 -36.32 1.37
N GLN A 374 -5.90 -36.04 2.55
CA GLN A 374 -7.35 -35.95 2.74
C GLN A 374 -7.95 -34.75 1.98
N SER A 375 -7.21 -33.66 1.86
CA SER A 375 -7.66 -32.46 1.16
C SER A 375 -7.93 -32.71 -0.32
N LEU A 376 -7.39 -33.77 -0.92
CA LEU A 376 -7.64 -34.16 -2.32
C LEU A 376 -9.13 -34.32 -2.64
N THR A 377 -9.92 -34.76 -1.66
CA THR A 377 -11.35 -35.08 -1.85
C THR A 377 -12.26 -34.43 -0.82
N SER A 378 -11.72 -33.87 0.26
CA SER A 378 -12.50 -33.26 1.35
C SER A 378 -12.27 -31.75 1.44
N ASP A 379 -13.32 -30.97 1.22
CA ASP A 379 -13.27 -29.50 1.36
C ASP A 379 -13.05 -29.07 2.81
N HIS A 380 -13.51 -29.87 3.77
CA HIS A 380 -13.22 -29.62 5.18
C HIS A 380 -11.72 -29.79 5.49
N ALA A 381 -11.08 -30.82 4.93
CA ALA A 381 -9.64 -31.02 5.07
C ALA A 381 -8.85 -29.92 4.34
N LEU A 382 -9.31 -29.49 3.15
CA LEU A 382 -8.71 -28.35 2.43
C LEU A 382 -8.82 -27.06 3.25
N SER A 383 -9.98 -26.74 3.80
CA SER A 383 -10.15 -25.57 4.68
C SER A 383 -9.21 -25.61 5.88
N LYS A 384 -9.10 -26.76 6.55
CA LYS A 384 -8.19 -26.93 7.68
C LYS A 384 -6.72 -26.79 7.27
N LEU A 385 -6.35 -27.27 6.08
CA LEU A 385 -5.02 -27.07 5.51
C LEU A 385 -4.76 -25.57 5.27
N THR A 386 -5.71 -24.87 4.64
CA THR A 386 -5.64 -23.40 4.42
C THR A 386 -5.40 -22.65 5.73
N ASP A 387 -6.13 -23.00 6.79
CA ASP A 387 -5.97 -22.36 8.11
C ASP A 387 -4.58 -22.59 8.71
N ILE A 388 -3.99 -23.77 8.51
CA ILE A 388 -2.63 -24.08 8.99
C ILE A 388 -1.60 -23.31 8.17
N LEU A 389 -1.68 -23.35 6.84
CA LEU A 389 -0.72 -22.69 5.94
C LEU A 389 -0.76 -21.16 6.12
N SER A 390 -1.95 -20.58 6.30
CA SER A 390 -2.15 -19.14 6.47
C SER A 390 -1.59 -18.56 7.78
N LYS A 391 -1.21 -19.41 8.74
CA LYS A 391 -0.51 -18.97 9.96
C LYS A 391 0.94 -18.59 9.68
N ASN A 392 1.55 -19.15 8.65
CA ASN A 392 2.88 -18.73 8.20
C ASN A 392 2.73 -17.50 7.30
N ARG A 393 3.39 -16.39 7.65
CA ARG A 393 3.28 -15.12 6.93
C ARG A 393 3.69 -15.23 5.45
N VAL A 394 4.77 -15.96 5.16
CA VAL A 394 5.28 -16.16 3.80
C VAL A 394 4.27 -16.96 2.98
N LEU A 395 3.79 -18.09 3.51
CA LEU A 395 2.78 -18.90 2.81
C LEU A 395 1.45 -18.15 2.64
N LYS A 396 1.00 -17.42 3.66
CA LYS A 396 -0.20 -16.54 3.55
C LYS A 396 -0.05 -15.54 2.40
N SER A 397 1.13 -14.95 2.25
CA SER A 397 1.41 -13.98 1.18
C SER A 397 1.48 -14.62 -0.21
N LEU A 398 1.93 -15.87 -0.32
CA LEU A 398 1.96 -16.61 -1.59
C LEU A 398 0.54 -17.03 -2.02
N LEU A 399 -0.24 -17.58 -1.10
CA LEU A 399 -1.53 -18.22 -1.36
C LEU A 399 -2.71 -17.23 -1.52
N GLY A 400 -2.56 -15.97 -1.12
CA GLY A 400 -3.66 -14.99 -1.14
C GLY A 400 -3.25 -13.64 -1.68
N THR A 401 -4.22 -12.86 -2.15
CA THR A 401 -3.96 -11.45 -2.49
C THR A 401 -3.51 -10.72 -1.22
N THR A 402 -2.48 -9.89 -1.31
CA THR A 402 -2.02 -9.05 -0.19
C THR A 402 -2.37 -7.60 -0.44
N GLN A 403 -2.37 -6.79 0.61
CA GLN A 403 -2.49 -5.34 0.53
C GLN A 403 -1.56 -4.69 1.55
N ALA A 404 -0.95 -3.55 1.20
CA ALA A 404 -0.14 -2.74 2.09
C ALA A 404 -0.32 -1.26 1.73
N ILE A 405 -0.37 -0.37 2.73
CA ILE A 405 -0.42 1.09 2.49
C ILE A 405 1.01 1.62 2.57
N ASP A 406 1.56 1.99 1.42
CA ASP A 406 3.00 2.29 1.32
C ASP A 406 3.29 3.79 1.30
N LEU A 407 2.40 4.61 0.71
CA LEU A 407 2.56 6.06 0.61
C LEU A 407 1.32 6.79 1.13
N ILE A 408 1.53 7.94 1.79
CA ILE A 408 0.45 8.86 2.20
C ILE A 408 0.93 10.31 2.18
N ASN A 409 0.13 11.21 1.61
CA ASN A 409 0.43 12.64 1.53
C ASN A 409 -0.83 13.51 1.62
N GLY A 410 -0.70 14.67 2.26
CA GLY A 410 -1.73 15.70 2.28
C GLY A 410 -1.28 16.97 3.00
N GLY A 411 -1.68 18.13 2.48
CA GLY A 411 -1.38 19.44 3.06
C GLY A 411 -0.02 20.03 2.65
N ILE A 412 0.05 21.36 2.66
CA ILE A 412 1.27 22.13 2.35
C ILE A 412 1.72 22.97 3.56
N LYS A 413 0.78 23.46 4.38
CA LYS A 413 1.06 24.34 5.54
C LYS A 413 0.01 24.16 6.65
N THR A 414 0.44 24.30 7.91
CA THR A 414 -0.31 24.06 9.16
C THR A 414 -1.33 25.14 9.56
N ASN A 415 -1.86 25.88 8.59
CA ASN A 415 -2.96 26.81 8.82
C ASN A 415 -3.93 26.92 7.63
N ALA A 416 -3.77 26.03 6.64
CA ALA A 416 -4.63 25.90 5.47
C ALA A 416 -5.03 24.43 5.33
N LEU A 417 -6.33 24.18 5.31
CA LEU A 417 -6.89 22.84 5.13
C LEU A 417 -6.62 22.36 3.70
N PRO A 418 -6.04 21.16 3.52
CA PRO A 418 -5.76 20.64 2.19
C PRO A 418 -7.03 20.42 1.38
N GLU A 419 -7.05 20.92 0.15
CA GLU A 419 -8.05 20.57 -0.84
C GLU A 419 -7.92 19.10 -1.29
N GLN A 420 -6.72 18.52 -1.20
CA GLN A 420 -6.42 17.17 -1.65
C GLN A 420 -5.54 16.39 -0.65
N ALA A 421 -5.88 15.12 -0.46
CA ALA A 421 -5.06 14.14 0.26
C ALA A 421 -5.15 12.79 -0.46
N HIS A 422 -4.06 12.03 -0.48
CA HIS A 422 -4.03 10.73 -1.14
C HIS A 422 -3.10 9.72 -0.46
N ALA A 423 -3.32 8.45 -0.77
CA ALA A 423 -2.46 7.34 -0.38
C ALA A 423 -2.33 6.33 -1.53
N VAL A 424 -1.29 5.49 -1.49
CA VAL A 424 -1.10 4.37 -2.42
C VAL A 424 -1.14 3.06 -1.66
N VAL A 425 -2.03 2.16 -2.11
CA VAL A 425 -2.21 0.82 -1.57
C VAL A 425 -1.67 -0.20 -2.56
N ASN A 426 -0.59 -0.88 -2.22
CA ASN A 426 0.00 -1.93 -3.03
C ASN A 426 -0.78 -3.23 -2.88
N HIS A 427 -1.08 -3.88 -4.00
CA HIS A 427 -1.69 -5.21 -4.04
C HIS A 427 -0.82 -6.20 -4.81
N ARG A 428 -0.51 -7.34 -4.18
CA ARG A 428 0.02 -8.53 -4.88
C ARG A 428 -1.10 -9.54 -5.04
N ILE A 429 -1.58 -9.72 -6.26
CA ILE A 429 -2.82 -10.44 -6.58
C ILE A 429 -2.55 -11.94 -6.66
N ALA A 430 -3.34 -12.75 -5.96
CA ALA A 430 -3.26 -14.21 -6.03
C ALA A 430 -3.48 -14.70 -7.47
N VAL A 431 -2.81 -15.79 -7.83
CA VAL A 431 -2.94 -16.44 -9.15
C VAL A 431 -4.35 -16.94 -9.45
N SER A 432 -5.15 -17.16 -8.41
CA SER A 432 -6.56 -17.55 -8.50
C SER A 432 -7.53 -16.35 -8.55
N SER A 433 -7.02 -15.12 -8.66
CA SER A 433 -7.82 -13.90 -8.71
C SER A 433 -7.44 -13.05 -9.94
N SER A 434 -7.88 -11.79 -10.00
CA SER A 434 -7.61 -10.88 -11.11
C SER A 434 -7.51 -9.43 -10.67
N LEU A 435 -7.00 -8.57 -11.56
CA LEU A 435 -7.06 -7.13 -11.41
C LEU A 435 -8.51 -6.69 -11.19
N LYS A 436 -9.44 -7.17 -12.03
CA LYS A 436 -10.84 -6.74 -11.96
C LYS A 436 -11.50 -7.10 -10.64
N GLU A 437 -11.24 -8.28 -10.09
CA GLU A 437 -11.76 -8.68 -8.78
C GLU A 437 -11.18 -7.82 -7.65
N THR A 438 -9.87 -7.54 -7.69
CA THR A 438 -9.18 -6.68 -6.72
C THR A 438 -9.74 -5.26 -6.75
N GLN A 439 -9.87 -4.66 -7.93
CA GLN A 439 -10.48 -3.35 -8.14
C GLN A 439 -11.94 -3.31 -7.66
N THR A 440 -12.73 -4.34 -7.98
CA THR A 440 -14.15 -4.42 -7.57
C THR A 440 -14.29 -4.49 -6.06
N ARG A 441 -13.44 -5.28 -5.39
CA ARG A 441 -13.42 -5.37 -3.93
C ARG A 441 -13.12 -4.01 -3.30
N ASP A 442 -12.12 -3.30 -3.80
CA ASP A 442 -11.75 -1.98 -3.27
C ASP A 442 -12.86 -0.95 -3.45
N ILE A 443 -13.53 -0.98 -4.61
CA ILE A 443 -14.74 -0.18 -4.86
C ILE A 443 -15.81 -0.49 -3.82
N ASP A 444 -16.12 -1.77 -3.61
CA ASP A 444 -17.17 -2.19 -2.69
C ASP A 444 -16.82 -1.91 -1.23
N LEU A 445 -15.54 -1.97 -0.88
CA LEU A 445 -15.02 -1.66 0.45
C LEU A 445 -15.20 -0.17 0.80
N LEU A 446 -14.92 0.73 -0.14
CA LEU A 446 -14.95 2.18 0.11
C LEU A 446 -16.28 2.86 -0.22
N ARG A 447 -17.13 2.23 -1.03
CA ARG A 447 -18.45 2.78 -1.42
C ARG A 447 -19.30 3.23 -0.22
N PRO A 448 -19.44 2.47 0.88
CA PRO A 448 -20.24 2.93 2.03
C PRO A 448 -19.70 4.20 2.68
N LEU A 449 -18.37 4.40 2.67
CA LEU A 449 -17.75 5.62 3.18
C LEU A 449 -17.93 6.79 2.22
N ALA A 450 -17.82 6.58 0.91
CA ALA A 450 -18.11 7.61 -0.08
C ALA A 450 -19.55 8.14 0.07
N GLU A 451 -20.52 7.24 0.27
CA GLU A 451 -21.92 7.59 0.56
C GLU A 451 -22.07 8.34 1.90
N ARG A 452 -21.43 7.84 2.96
CA ARG A 452 -21.45 8.47 4.29
C ARG A 452 -20.93 9.90 4.27
N PHE A 453 -19.86 10.16 3.53
CA PHE A 453 -19.24 11.49 3.43
C PHE A 453 -19.80 12.34 2.28
N ASN A 454 -20.83 11.87 1.57
CA ASN A 454 -21.45 12.54 0.42
C ASN A 454 -20.43 12.95 -0.68
N LEU A 455 -19.54 12.02 -1.04
CA LEU A 455 -18.54 12.20 -2.09
C LEU A 455 -19.06 11.67 -3.44
N THR A 456 -18.72 12.36 -4.52
CA THR A 456 -18.70 11.71 -5.85
C THR A 456 -17.62 10.64 -5.85
N PHE A 457 -17.85 9.52 -6.52
CA PHE A 457 -16.92 8.39 -6.52
C PHE A 457 -16.63 7.96 -7.96
N THR A 458 -15.38 8.10 -8.37
CA THR A 458 -14.84 7.58 -9.62
C THR A 458 -13.82 6.49 -9.30
N ALA A 459 -13.87 5.37 -10.02
CA ALA A 459 -12.90 4.29 -9.85
C ALA A 459 -12.44 3.77 -11.20
N PHE A 460 -11.13 3.76 -11.42
CA PHE A 460 -10.45 3.23 -12.61
C PHE A 460 -11.06 3.75 -13.93
N GLY A 461 -11.38 5.05 -13.96
CA GLY A 461 -11.95 5.75 -15.12
C GLY A 461 -13.47 5.67 -15.26
N GLU A 462 -14.16 4.94 -14.39
CA GLU A 462 -15.62 4.78 -14.40
C GLU A 462 -16.29 5.53 -13.24
N SER A 463 -17.42 6.21 -13.50
CA SER A 463 -18.21 6.85 -12.44
C SER A 463 -19.04 5.81 -11.68
N MET A 464 -18.82 5.71 -10.38
CA MET A 464 -19.55 4.81 -9.47
C MET A 464 -20.83 5.48 -8.91
N THR A 465 -20.90 6.81 -8.95
CA THR A 465 -22.03 7.59 -8.45
C THR A 465 -23.02 7.90 -9.57
N ASN A 466 -24.30 7.64 -9.32
CA ASN A 466 -25.42 7.97 -10.24
C ASN A 466 -26.11 9.31 -9.91
N ALA A 467 -25.55 10.10 -8.99
CA ALA A 467 -26.24 11.21 -8.34
C ALA A 467 -26.05 12.55 -9.07
N ASN A 468 -27.16 13.20 -9.42
CA ASN A 468 -27.22 14.57 -9.95
C ASN A 468 -27.38 15.63 -8.82
N GLY A 469 -26.78 15.39 -7.65
CA GLY A 469 -26.92 16.24 -6.45
C GLY A 469 -25.62 16.93 -6.03
N PRO A 470 -25.68 17.96 -5.17
CA PRO A 470 -24.48 18.63 -4.66
C PRO A 470 -23.66 17.70 -3.76
N SER A 471 -22.37 17.58 -4.06
CA SER A 471 -21.40 16.75 -3.32
C SER A 471 -20.49 17.60 -2.43
N GLN A 472 -19.98 17.00 -1.35
CA GLN A 472 -18.98 17.62 -0.46
C GLN A 472 -17.54 17.46 -1.00
N GLY A 473 -17.33 16.65 -2.04
CA GLY A 473 -16.02 16.37 -2.60
C GLY A 473 -16.00 15.18 -3.57
N SER A 474 -14.83 14.60 -3.80
CA SER A 474 -14.67 13.40 -4.62
C SER A 474 -13.72 12.39 -3.98
N LEU A 475 -14.06 11.11 -4.13
CA LEU A 475 -13.16 9.97 -4.00
C LEU A 475 -12.79 9.49 -5.40
N THR A 476 -11.49 9.33 -5.65
CA THR A 476 -10.99 8.71 -6.88
C THR A 476 -10.11 7.51 -6.54
N LEU A 477 -10.40 6.36 -7.14
CA LEU A 477 -9.48 5.21 -7.20
C LEU A 477 -8.87 5.12 -8.60
N SER A 478 -7.56 4.95 -8.67
CA SER A 478 -6.83 4.82 -9.94
C SER A 478 -5.64 3.90 -9.79
N ASP A 479 -5.15 3.35 -10.91
CA ASP A 479 -3.81 2.79 -10.96
C ASP A 479 -2.81 3.95 -10.83
N ALA A 480 -2.01 3.93 -9.76
CA ALA A 480 -1.14 5.03 -9.39
C ALA A 480 -0.09 5.34 -10.46
N PHE A 481 0.37 4.31 -11.19
CA PHE A 481 1.50 4.41 -12.12
C PHE A 481 1.18 3.87 -13.52
N ASN A 482 -0.02 3.34 -13.75
CA ASN A 482 -0.45 2.69 -15.00
C ASN A 482 0.40 1.46 -15.36
N ASP A 483 0.77 0.68 -14.34
CA ASP A 483 1.62 -0.51 -14.45
C ASP A 483 0.95 -1.77 -13.91
N ALA A 484 -0.37 -1.75 -13.68
CA ALA A 484 -1.14 -2.89 -13.23
C ALA A 484 -0.97 -4.13 -14.12
N LEU A 485 -0.85 -5.30 -13.48
CA LEU A 485 -0.61 -6.60 -14.11
C LEU A 485 -1.62 -7.64 -13.62
N GLU A 486 -2.20 -8.38 -14.57
CA GLU A 486 -2.87 -9.63 -14.23
C GLU A 486 -1.86 -10.65 -13.71
N PRO A 487 -2.29 -11.67 -12.93
CA PRO A 487 -1.41 -12.80 -12.62
C PRO A 487 -0.90 -13.48 -13.89
N ALA A 488 0.32 -14.03 -13.81
CA ALA A 488 0.95 -14.68 -14.95
C ALA A 488 0.16 -15.92 -15.41
N PRO A 489 0.18 -16.24 -16.71
CA PRO A 489 -0.32 -17.52 -17.19
C PRO A 489 0.36 -18.69 -16.47
N ILE A 490 -0.43 -19.65 -16.01
CA ILE A 490 0.07 -20.84 -15.31
C ILE A 490 0.57 -21.85 -16.34
N THR A 491 1.85 -22.26 -16.24
CA THR A 491 2.37 -23.36 -17.04
C THR A 491 1.93 -24.71 -16.46
N SER A 492 1.23 -25.53 -17.25
CA SER A 492 0.82 -26.87 -16.82
C SER A 492 2.02 -27.79 -16.56
N THR A 493 1.97 -28.54 -15.46
CA THR A 493 2.97 -29.57 -15.11
C THR A 493 2.94 -30.78 -16.05
N ASP A 494 1.83 -31.01 -16.77
CA ASP A 494 1.72 -32.00 -17.83
C ASP A 494 2.36 -31.55 -19.16
N ALA A 495 2.72 -30.27 -19.29
CA ALA A 495 3.27 -29.74 -20.52
C ALA A 495 4.66 -30.31 -20.81
N ALA A 496 4.93 -30.66 -22.08
CA ALA A 496 6.23 -31.20 -22.49
C ALA A 496 7.44 -30.33 -22.06
N PRO A 497 7.37 -28.98 -22.07
CA PRO A 497 8.45 -28.16 -21.52
C PRO A 497 8.70 -28.34 -20.02
N TYR A 498 7.67 -28.51 -19.19
CA TYR A 498 7.84 -28.75 -17.76
C TYR A 498 8.48 -30.13 -17.52
N GLN A 499 8.05 -31.14 -18.28
CA GLN A 499 8.64 -32.48 -18.21
C GLN A 499 10.12 -32.48 -18.63
N LEU A 500 10.44 -31.77 -19.72
CA LEU A 500 11.81 -31.57 -20.20
C LEU A 500 12.67 -30.89 -19.13
N LEU A 501 12.20 -29.79 -18.54
CA LEU A 501 12.91 -29.07 -17.48
C LEU A 501 13.09 -29.96 -16.24
N SER A 502 12.04 -30.65 -15.80
CA SER A 502 12.07 -31.54 -14.64
C SER A 502 13.10 -32.67 -14.81
N GLY A 503 13.07 -33.37 -15.94
CA GLY A 503 14.05 -34.42 -16.25
C GLY A 503 15.48 -33.87 -16.35
N THR A 504 15.65 -32.66 -16.90
CA THR A 504 16.95 -31.97 -17.02
C THR A 504 17.51 -31.56 -15.66
N ILE A 505 16.67 -31.06 -14.74
CA ILE A 505 17.04 -30.72 -13.36
C ILE A 505 17.58 -31.97 -12.65
N LYS A 506 16.85 -33.08 -12.74
CA LYS A 506 17.25 -34.35 -12.12
C LYS A 506 18.56 -34.88 -12.71
N ALA A 507 18.71 -34.83 -14.04
CA ALA A 507 19.94 -35.24 -14.73
C ALA A 507 21.15 -34.39 -14.30
N THR A 508 20.97 -33.07 -14.24
CA THR A 508 22.01 -32.11 -13.86
C THR A 508 22.44 -32.32 -12.41
N TYR A 509 21.46 -32.41 -11.50
CA TYR A 509 21.71 -32.60 -10.07
C TYR A 509 22.48 -33.90 -9.79
N ASN A 510 22.07 -35.00 -10.42
CA ASN A 510 22.70 -36.31 -10.23
C ASN A 510 24.09 -36.40 -10.86
N THR A 511 24.22 -36.01 -12.13
CA THR A 511 25.47 -36.13 -12.88
C THR A 511 26.60 -35.38 -12.18
N TYR A 512 26.32 -34.16 -11.77
CA TYR A 512 27.28 -33.30 -11.11
C TYR A 512 27.74 -33.84 -9.73
N ARG A 513 26.85 -34.52 -9.01
CA ARG A 513 27.11 -35.09 -7.68
C ARG A 513 27.54 -36.55 -7.72
N GLY A 514 27.64 -37.17 -8.90
CA GLY A 514 27.95 -38.59 -9.07
C GLY A 514 26.93 -39.51 -8.39
N LEU A 515 25.65 -39.12 -8.38
CA LEU A 515 24.58 -39.87 -7.71
C LEU A 515 23.89 -40.84 -8.67
N GLU A 516 23.58 -42.03 -8.17
CA GLU A 516 22.74 -43.02 -8.86
C GLU A 516 21.29 -42.96 -8.35
N GLY A 517 20.33 -43.44 -9.14
CA GLY A 517 18.90 -43.47 -8.79
C GLY A 517 18.10 -42.27 -9.31
N SER A 518 16.77 -42.41 -9.42
CA SER A 518 15.87 -41.42 -10.04
C SER A 518 15.58 -40.21 -9.15
N ASP A 519 15.44 -40.38 -7.84
CA ASP A 519 14.74 -39.41 -6.98
C ASP A 519 15.62 -38.78 -5.89
N ASN A 520 16.90 -38.52 -6.20
CA ASN A 520 17.80 -37.77 -5.32
C ASN A 520 17.43 -36.29 -5.16
N ILE A 521 16.60 -35.79 -6.08
CA ILE A 521 15.95 -34.48 -6.05
C ILE A 521 14.53 -34.65 -6.59
N ILE A 522 13.57 -34.01 -5.93
CA ILE A 522 12.16 -34.01 -6.30
C ILE A 522 11.84 -32.68 -6.96
N VAL A 523 11.22 -32.69 -8.13
CA VAL A 523 10.79 -31.46 -8.81
C VAL A 523 9.31 -31.22 -8.48
N ALA A 524 9.02 -30.08 -7.89
CA ALA A 524 7.67 -29.64 -7.55
C ALA A 524 7.40 -28.29 -8.23
N PRO A 525 6.17 -27.99 -8.68
CA PRO A 525 5.87 -26.68 -9.24
C PRO A 525 6.00 -25.61 -8.17
N GLY A 526 6.71 -24.52 -8.45
CA GLY A 526 6.80 -23.35 -7.58
C GLY A 526 5.99 -22.16 -8.10
N MET A 527 6.01 -21.07 -7.34
CA MET A 527 5.49 -19.77 -7.77
C MET A 527 6.40 -18.64 -7.29
N MET A 528 6.36 -17.49 -7.96
CA MET A 528 7.08 -16.27 -7.55
C MET A 528 6.12 -15.12 -7.22
N THR A 529 6.54 -14.21 -6.36
CA THR A 529 5.76 -13.01 -5.98
C THR A 529 6.04 -11.79 -6.86
N GLY A 530 7.22 -11.74 -7.49
CA GLY A 530 7.60 -10.73 -8.49
C GLY A 530 7.28 -11.22 -9.90
N ASN A 531 7.15 -10.29 -10.85
CA ASN A 531 6.84 -10.54 -12.25
C ASN A 531 7.33 -9.36 -13.11
N THR A 532 8.63 -9.10 -13.06
CA THR A 532 9.20 -7.88 -13.60
C THR A 532 9.51 -7.97 -15.10
N ASP A 533 10.41 -8.89 -15.47
CA ASP A 533 10.86 -9.06 -16.85
C ASP A 533 9.95 -10.02 -17.62
N THR A 534 9.54 -11.13 -16.99
CA THR A 534 8.71 -12.17 -17.60
C THR A 534 7.39 -11.67 -18.16
N ARG A 535 6.76 -10.65 -17.55
CA ARG A 535 5.55 -10.00 -18.09
C ARG A 535 5.71 -9.52 -19.52
N SER A 536 6.91 -9.12 -19.91
CA SER A 536 7.22 -8.64 -21.26
C SER A 536 7.30 -9.78 -22.28
N TYR A 537 7.38 -11.03 -21.83
CA TYR A 537 7.57 -12.21 -22.65
C TYR A 537 6.35 -13.15 -22.70
N TRP A 538 5.26 -12.85 -21.99
CA TRP A 538 4.08 -13.72 -21.92
C TRP A 538 3.44 -14.05 -23.27
N ASP A 539 3.46 -13.11 -24.21
CA ASP A 539 2.92 -13.35 -25.54
C ASP A 539 3.82 -14.25 -26.41
N LEU A 540 5.07 -14.51 -26.01
CA LEU A 540 6.02 -15.32 -26.78
C LEU A 540 5.87 -16.83 -26.54
N SER A 541 5.35 -17.25 -25.38
CA SER A 541 5.15 -18.67 -25.06
C SER A 541 4.05 -18.89 -24.02
N THR A 542 3.39 -20.05 -24.08
CA THR A 542 2.47 -20.52 -23.03
C THR A 542 3.18 -21.33 -21.93
N SER A 543 4.51 -21.45 -22.02
CA SER A 543 5.33 -22.19 -21.05
C SER A 543 6.49 -21.33 -20.61
N ILE A 544 6.38 -20.77 -19.41
CA ILE A 544 7.32 -19.81 -18.84
C ILE A 544 7.70 -20.31 -17.46
N PHE A 545 9.01 -20.35 -17.19
CA PHE A 545 9.56 -20.86 -15.94
C PHE A 545 10.50 -19.82 -15.33
N ARG A 546 10.27 -19.47 -14.07
CA ARG A 546 11.24 -18.73 -13.24
C ARG A 546 12.15 -19.76 -12.55
N TYR A 547 13.39 -19.95 -13.02
CA TYR A 547 14.30 -20.97 -12.49
C TYR A 547 15.78 -20.73 -12.86
N ASN A 548 16.66 -20.62 -11.85
CA ASN A 548 18.10 -20.39 -12.04
C ASN A 548 19.01 -21.56 -11.55
N HIS A 549 18.42 -22.71 -11.17
CA HIS A 549 19.11 -23.89 -10.64
C HIS A 549 20.09 -23.60 -9.47
N GLN A 550 19.85 -22.54 -8.68
CA GLN A 550 20.70 -22.18 -7.55
C GLN A 550 20.42 -23.06 -6.32
N ASN A 551 21.42 -23.29 -5.47
CA ASN A 551 21.25 -24.01 -4.20
C ASN A 551 20.94 -23.05 -3.04
N PHE A 552 19.68 -23.02 -2.61
CA PHE A 552 19.20 -22.18 -1.51
C PHE A 552 19.39 -22.81 -0.11
N GLY A 553 20.00 -24.01 -0.01
CA GLY A 553 20.20 -24.69 1.27
C GLY A 553 18.87 -25.09 1.91
N ASP A 554 18.70 -24.89 3.21
CA ASP A 554 17.49 -25.25 3.96
C ASP A 554 16.37 -24.19 3.86
N ASN A 555 16.36 -23.37 2.80
CA ASN A 555 15.47 -22.23 2.67
C ASN A 555 15.01 -22.02 1.21
N ILE A 556 14.30 -22.99 0.64
CA ILE A 556 13.93 -23.01 -0.78
C ILE A 556 13.05 -21.83 -1.17
N MET A 557 12.22 -21.37 -0.24
CA MET A 557 11.27 -20.27 -0.44
C MET A 557 11.85 -18.90 -0.08
N GLY A 558 13.04 -18.83 0.49
CA GLY A 558 13.49 -17.63 1.18
C GLY A 558 14.43 -16.77 0.37
N LEU A 559 14.01 -15.52 0.17
CA LEU A 559 14.73 -14.33 -0.32
C LEU A 559 15.95 -13.94 0.56
N LYS A 560 16.50 -14.85 1.36
CA LYS A 560 17.52 -14.53 2.36
C LYS A 560 18.86 -14.26 1.69
N GLY A 561 19.29 -12.99 1.71
CA GLY A 561 20.58 -12.54 1.19
C GLY A 561 20.49 -11.78 -0.13
N ILE A 562 19.36 -11.89 -0.85
CA ILE A 562 19.07 -11.10 -2.05
C ILE A 562 18.58 -9.70 -1.61
N HIS A 563 18.96 -8.66 -2.36
CA HIS A 563 18.63 -7.25 -2.09
C HIS A 563 19.04 -6.73 -0.70
N THR A 564 19.94 -7.42 0.00
CA THR A 564 20.43 -7.01 1.32
C THR A 564 21.96 -7.03 1.38
N VAL A 565 22.50 -6.65 2.54
CA VAL A 565 23.93 -6.74 2.87
C VAL A 565 24.36 -8.21 2.84
N ASP A 566 25.60 -8.45 2.41
CA ASP A 566 26.21 -9.79 2.35
C ASP A 566 25.55 -10.73 1.34
N GLU A 567 25.04 -10.17 0.22
CA GLU A 567 24.65 -10.98 -0.93
C GLU A 567 25.82 -11.85 -1.39
N ASN A 568 25.52 -13.13 -1.57
CA ASN A 568 26.45 -14.13 -2.04
C ASN A 568 25.70 -15.23 -2.76
N THR A 569 26.38 -15.91 -3.67
CA THR A 569 25.93 -17.21 -4.17
C THR A 569 26.84 -18.30 -3.66
N ARG A 570 26.23 -19.41 -3.22
CA ARG A 570 26.99 -20.60 -2.85
C ARG A 570 27.59 -21.16 -4.13
N SER A 571 28.92 -21.29 -4.18
CA SER A 571 29.54 -21.96 -5.32
C SER A 571 28.93 -23.36 -5.38
N TYR A 572 28.54 -23.79 -6.58
CA TYR A 572 27.72 -24.99 -6.86
C TYR A 572 28.24 -26.32 -6.26
N TRP A 573 29.37 -26.29 -5.54
CA TRP A 573 30.34 -27.37 -5.35
C TRP A 573 30.32 -28.08 -4.00
N ASP A 574 29.31 -27.91 -3.12
CA ASP A 574 29.31 -28.63 -1.84
C ASP A 574 28.00 -29.38 -1.51
N LEU A 575 28.14 -30.70 -1.48
CA LEU A 575 27.42 -31.59 -0.55
C LEU A 575 28.35 -32.71 0.00
N SER A 576 29.66 -32.64 -0.25
CA SER A 576 30.59 -33.69 0.18
C SER A 576 31.30 -33.40 1.51
N THR A 577 31.09 -32.23 2.13
CA THR A 577 31.73 -31.90 3.42
C THR A 577 30.82 -31.64 4.62
N SER A 578 29.50 -31.56 4.46
CA SER A 578 28.56 -31.37 5.58
C SER A 578 28.15 -32.66 6.31
N ILE A 579 28.56 -33.84 5.83
CA ILE A 579 28.26 -35.13 6.48
C ILE A 579 29.10 -35.38 7.76
N PHE A 580 30.12 -34.57 8.10
CA PHE A 580 30.93 -34.87 9.30
C PHE A 580 31.40 -33.74 10.22
N ARG A 581 31.03 -32.47 10.02
CA ARG A 581 31.38 -31.40 10.97
C ARG A 581 30.36 -30.26 11.03
N TYR A 582 29.27 -30.47 11.76
CA TYR A 582 28.70 -29.38 12.55
C TYR A 582 28.30 -29.92 13.92
N ASN A 583 29.17 -29.67 14.90
CA ASN A 583 28.93 -29.97 16.30
C ASN A 583 27.73 -29.18 16.79
N HIS A 584 26.77 -29.91 17.34
CA HIS A 584 25.98 -29.60 18.52
C HIS A 584 26.53 -28.42 19.37
N GLN A 585 26.10 -27.19 19.10
CA GLN A 585 25.85 -26.11 20.07
C GLN A 585 25.51 -24.81 19.33
N ASN A 586 24.36 -24.23 19.69
CA ASN A 586 23.76 -22.98 19.20
C ASN A 586 23.07 -23.04 17.84
N PHE A 587 21.77 -23.40 17.85
CA PHE A 587 20.68 -22.68 17.15
C PHE A 587 19.36 -23.33 17.58
N GLY A 588 18.82 -22.86 18.70
CA GLY A 588 17.54 -23.31 19.27
C GLY A 588 16.30 -22.57 18.74
N ASP A 589 16.46 -21.54 17.91
CA ASP A 589 15.36 -20.57 17.70
C ASP A 589 14.75 -20.52 16.28
N ASN A 590 15.18 -21.36 15.33
CA ASN A 590 14.61 -21.34 13.97
C ASN A 590 13.89 -22.65 13.55
N ILE A 591 13.55 -23.52 14.51
CA ILE A 591 12.66 -24.69 14.30
C ILE A 591 11.47 -24.62 15.27
N MET A 592 10.87 -23.43 15.42
CA MET A 592 9.69 -23.20 16.27
C MET A 592 8.41 -22.89 15.48
N GLY A 593 8.41 -23.01 14.16
CA GLY A 593 7.21 -22.78 13.33
C GLY A 593 6.24 -23.97 13.23
N LEU A 594 6.71 -25.21 13.37
CA LEU A 594 5.88 -26.41 13.13
C LEU A 594 6.10 -27.58 14.10
N LYS A 595 7.07 -27.51 15.03
CA LYS A 595 7.26 -28.53 16.08
C LYS A 595 6.24 -28.44 17.23
N GLY A 596 5.37 -27.42 17.21
CA GLY A 596 4.32 -27.17 18.22
C GLY A 596 2.91 -27.67 17.86
N ILE A 597 2.72 -28.43 16.76
CA ILE A 597 1.41 -29.00 16.44
C ILE A 597 1.24 -30.33 17.18
N HIS A 598 1.17 -30.27 18.51
CA HIS A 598 0.66 -31.38 19.32
C HIS A 598 -0.68 -30.97 19.93
N THR A 599 -1.71 -31.74 19.58
CA THR A 599 -3.05 -31.82 20.18
C THR A 599 -3.85 -30.52 20.26
N VAL A 600 -4.94 -30.51 19.48
CA VAL A 600 -6.04 -29.56 19.53
C VAL A 600 -6.60 -29.45 20.95
N ASP A 601 -6.51 -28.26 21.55
CA ASP A 601 -7.36 -27.87 22.69
C ASP A 601 -8.52 -27.03 22.13
N GLU A 602 -9.75 -27.46 22.39
CA GLU A 602 -11.00 -26.95 21.78
C GLU A 602 -11.52 -25.64 22.39
N ASN A 603 -10.72 -24.90 23.17
CA ASN A 603 -11.19 -23.71 23.89
C ASN A 603 -10.29 -22.47 23.75
N MET A 604 -10.06 -21.99 22.52
CA MET A 604 -9.44 -20.67 22.31
C MET A 604 -10.45 -19.69 21.69
N GLU A 605 -11.14 -18.97 22.58
CA GLU A 605 -12.06 -17.88 22.25
C GLU A 605 -11.31 -16.73 21.53
N ILE A 606 -11.88 -16.27 20.42
CA ILE A 606 -12.03 -14.91 19.84
C ILE A 606 -10.93 -13.82 20.02
N ASP A 607 -10.05 -13.86 21.02
CA ASP A 607 -9.03 -12.83 21.28
C ASP A 607 -7.80 -12.89 20.37
N THR A 608 -7.53 -14.02 19.69
CA THR A 608 -6.44 -14.13 18.69
C THR A 608 -6.73 -13.51 17.33
N PHE A 609 -7.90 -12.89 17.13
CA PHE A 609 -8.21 -12.22 15.85
C PHE A 609 -7.49 -10.85 15.71
N LEU A 610 -6.91 -10.33 16.79
CA LEU A 610 -6.29 -9.00 16.85
C LEU A 610 -4.75 -8.98 16.77
N GLU A 611 -4.07 -10.12 16.89
CA GLU A 611 -2.62 -10.23 16.61
C GLU A 611 -2.30 -10.33 15.10
N MET A 612 -3.32 -10.44 14.25
CA MET A 612 -3.19 -10.67 12.80
C MET A 612 -3.43 -9.45 11.91
N ILE A 613 -3.73 -8.27 12.48
CA ILE A 613 -3.79 -7.03 11.69
C ILE A 613 -2.43 -6.36 11.79
N GLN A 614 -1.59 -6.54 10.77
CA GLN A 614 -0.34 -5.79 10.65
C GLN A 614 -0.67 -4.36 10.23
N PHE A 615 -1.11 -3.53 11.18
CA PHE A 615 -1.11 -2.10 10.95
C PHE A 615 0.35 -1.65 10.82
N PHE A 616 0.74 -1.23 9.61
CA PHE A 616 2.01 -0.54 9.39
C PHE A 616 1.94 0.91 9.87
N SER A 617 3.06 1.62 9.94
CA SER A 617 3.14 2.96 10.54
C SER A 617 2.06 3.93 10.01
N ILE A 618 1.73 3.87 8.71
CA ILE A 618 0.64 4.67 8.11
C ILE A 618 -0.74 4.25 8.61
N GLY A 619 -1.03 2.95 8.67
CA GLY A 619 -2.31 2.43 9.17
C GLY A 619 -2.54 2.76 10.65
N ILE A 620 -1.50 2.65 11.49
CA ILE A 620 -1.55 3.05 12.91
C ILE A 620 -1.85 4.55 13.01
N LEU A 621 -1.13 5.38 12.24
CA LEU A 621 -1.36 6.83 12.22
C LEU A 621 -2.78 7.16 11.77
N ALA A 622 -3.29 6.51 10.71
CA ALA A 622 -4.66 6.70 10.25
C ALA A 622 -5.69 6.36 11.34
N ALA A 623 -5.49 5.27 12.08
CA ALA A 623 -6.35 4.92 13.21
C ALA A 623 -6.34 5.98 14.34
N MET A 624 -5.18 6.60 14.60
CA MET A 624 -5.06 7.71 15.56
C MET A 624 -5.76 8.98 15.07
N LEU A 625 -5.62 9.32 13.78
CA LEU A 625 -6.30 10.48 13.19
C LEU A 625 -7.82 10.33 13.18
N VAL A 626 -8.32 9.11 12.99
CA VAL A 626 -9.74 8.81 13.16
C VAL A 626 -10.22 9.11 14.60
N GLN A 627 -9.38 8.95 15.63
CA GLN A 627 -9.76 9.33 17.00
C GLN A 627 -9.96 10.83 17.15
N TYR A 628 -9.10 11.64 16.53
CA TYR A 628 -9.29 13.09 16.51
C TYR A 628 -10.64 13.44 15.86
N GLU A 629 -10.89 12.95 14.65
CA GLU A 629 -12.13 13.19 13.90
C GLU A 629 -13.40 12.76 14.65
N GLN A 630 -13.37 11.63 15.36
CA GLN A 630 -14.54 11.10 16.08
C GLN A 630 -14.79 11.75 17.44
N ASN A 631 -13.82 12.46 18.01
CA ASN A 631 -13.90 13.02 19.35
C ASN A 631 -13.69 14.54 19.37
N PRO A 632 -14.47 15.35 18.63
CA PRO A 632 -14.30 16.80 18.63
C PRO A 632 -14.48 17.40 20.04
N PHE A 633 -13.78 18.50 20.30
CA PHE A 633 -13.95 19.25 21.55
C PHE A 633 -15.40 19.68 21.74
N LYS A 634 -15.85 19.64 22.99
CA LYS A 634 -17.14 20.19 23.39
C LYS A 634 -16.97 21.68 23.65
N VAL A 635 -17.96 22.46 23.22
CA VAL A 635 -18.02 23.90 23.49
C VAL A 635 -18.35 24.11 24.96
N HIS A 636 -17.55 24.94 25.63
CA HIS A 636 -17.79 25.35 27.02
C HIS A 636 -17.87 26.87 27.09
N PHE A 637 -19.08 27.39 26.87
CA PHE A 637 -19.33 28.82 26.86
C PHE A 637 -19.62 29.35 28.26
N THR A 638 -18.84 30.32 28.71
CA THR A 638 -18.95 30.95 30.04
C THR A 638 -19.34 32.42 29.92
N ARG A 639 -19.71 33.04 31.05
CA ARG A 639 -20.01 34.48 31.10
C ARG A 639 -18.77 35.36 31.02
N ASP A 640 -17.59 34.78 31.25
CA ASP A 640 -16.29 35.45 31.16
C ASP A 640 -15.72 35.41 29.73
N ASP A 641 -16.39 34.71 28.80
CA ASP A 641 -16.01 34.68 27.39
C ASP A 641 -16.30 36.04 26.74
N PRO A 642 -15.36 36.65 25.99
CA PRO A 642 -15.59 37.92 25.28
C PRO A 642 -16.80 37.90 24.34
N MET A 643 -17.15 36.74 23.79
CA MET A 643 -18.33 36.58 22.94
C MET A 643 -19.64 36.68 23.73
N TYR A 644 -19.63 36.58 25.06
CA TYR A 644 -20.81 36.77 25.88
C TYR A 644 -21.33 38.21 25.81
N GLU A 645 -20.45 39.21 25.92
CA GLU A 645 -20.79 40.62 25.72
C GLU A 645 -21.26 40.92 24.29
N TYR A 646 -20.70 40.23 23.29
CA TYR A 646 -21.19 40.30 21.90
C TYR A 646 -22.67 39.89 21.82
N PHE A 647 -23.06 38.76 22.42
CA PHE A 647 -24.44 38.30 22.38
C PHE A 647 -25.38 39.19 23.20
N GLN A 648 -24.92 39.77 24.31
CA GLN A 648 -25.69 40.77 25.06
C GLN A 648 -26.00 41.98 24.17
N CYS A 649 -24.99 42.53 23.50
CA CYS A 649 -25.16 43.66 22.58
C CYS A 649 -26.15 43.33 21.44
N PHE A 650 -26.08 42.12 20.88
CA PHE A 650 -27.04 41.65 19.89
C PHE A 650 -28.46 41.51 20.46
N ALA A 651 -28.60 41.00 21.68
CA ALA A 651 -29.89 40.91 22.37
C ALA A 651 -30.49 42.27 22.72
N GLU A 652 -29.70 43.34 22.74
CA GLU A 652 -30.17 44.71 22.93
C GLU A 652 -30.54 45.38 21.59
N HIS A 653 -29.67 45.29 20.58
CA HIS A 653 -29.76 46.14 19.40
C HIS A 653 -30.20 45.44 18.11
N ALA A 654 -30.00 44.12 17.97
CA ALA A 654 -30.26 43.43 16.70
C ALA A 654 -31.78 43.22 16.50
N THR A 655 -32.41 44.00 15.63
CA THR A 655 -33.87 43.96 15.38
C THR A 655 -34.35 42.63 14.78
N GLY A 656 -33.48 41.92 14.05
CA GLY A 656 -33.78 40.61 13.45
C GLY A 656 -33.55 39.40 14.36
N LEU A 657 -33.10 39.59 15.61
CA LEU A 657 -32.83 38.47 16.53
C LEU A 657 -34.16 37.86 17.02
N PRO A 658 -34.37 36.53 16.87
CA PRO A 658 -35.59 35.88 17.34
C PRO A 658 -35.87 36.13 18.82
N ASP A 659 -37.11 36.48 19.17
CA ASP A 659 -37.51 36.85 20.54
C ASP A 659 -37.15 35.79 21.59
N ASP A 660 -37.27 34.51 21.23
CA ASP A 660 -36.93 33.41 22.14
C ASP A 660 -35.42 33.33 22.39
N LEU A 661 -34.60 33.61 21.38
CA LEU A 661 -33.14 33.68 21.53
C LEU A 661 -32.75 34.92 22.33
N ARG A 662 -33.39 36.06 22.08
CA ARG A 662 -33.19 37.29 22.87
C ARG A 662 -33.50 37.06 24.35
N LYS A 663 -34.66 36.48 24.66
CA LYS A 663 -35.06 36.11 26.04
C LYS A 663 -34.06 35.15 26.67
N LEU A 664 -33.59 34.17 25.90
CA LEU A 664 -32.63 33.19 26.41
C LEU A 664 -31.28 33.82 26.76
N ILE A 665 -30.77 34.72 25.92
CA ILE A 665 -29.55 35.49 26.21
C ILE A 665 -29.73 36.30 27.50
N ILE A 666 -30.83 37.04 27.64
CA ILE A 666 -31.12 37.82 28.86
C ILE A 666 -31.24 36.91 30.10
N GLN A 667 -31.92 35.77 29.99
CA GLN A 667 -32.04 34.81 31.09
C GLN A 667 -30.70 34.17 31.47
N SER A 668 -29.80 33.99 30.51
CA SER A 668 -28.49 33.40 30.76
C SER A 668 -27.64 34.23 31.71
N LEU A 669 -27.94 35.52 31.91
CA LEU A 669 -27.25 36.40 32.87
C LEU A 669 -27.23 35.83 34.28
N THR A 670 -28.32 35.17 34.69
CA THR A 670 -28.52 34.69 36.06
C THR A 670 -28.87 33.21 36.15
N SER A 671 -29.10 32.52 35.03
CA SER A 671 -29.48 31.10 34.99
C SER A 671 -28.47 30.26 34.21
N ASP A 672 -27.82 29.31 34.89
CA ASP A 672 -26.90 28.35 34.26
C ASP A 672 -27.61 27.38 33.32
N HIS A 673 -28.87 27.06 33.61
CA HIS A 673 -29.69 26.28 32.69
C HIS A 673 -29.98 27.05 31.39
N ALA A 674 -30.25 28.35 31.47
CA ALA A 674 -30.42 29.19 30.29
C ALA A 674 -29.10 29.35 29.52
N LEU A 675 -27.97 29.50 30.21
CA LEU A 675 -26.64 29.54 29.60
C LEU A 675 -26.31 28.23 28.87
N SER A 676 -26.53 27.08 29.51
CA SER A 676 -26.34 25.76 28.90
C SER A 676 -27.19 25.58 27.62
N LYS A 677 -28.47 25.98 27.67
CA LYS A 677 -29.35 25.95 26.49
C LYS A 677 -28.90 26.93 25.40
N LEU A 678 -28.36 28.08 25.76
CA LEU A 678 -27.78 29.04 24.82
C LEU A 678 -26.56 28.42 24.13
N THR A 679 -25.65 27.80 24.88
CA THR A 679 -24.48 27.08 24.36
C THR A 679 -24.88 26.03 23.33
N ASP A 680 -25.90 25.23 23.61
CA ASP A 680 -26.42 24.21 22.68
C ASP A 680 -26.96 24.81 21.37
N ILE A 681 -27.57 26.00 21.43
CA ILE A 681 -28.07 26.69 20.25
C ILE A 681 -26.91 27.27 19.43
N LEU A 682 -25.98 27.96 20.09
CA LEU A 682 -24.84 28.61 19.42
C LEU A 682 -23.93 27.58 18.76
N SER A 683 -23.69 26.45 19.42
CA SER A 683 -22.83 25.36 18.92
C SER A 683 -23.35 24.66 17.66
N LYS A 684 -24.61 24.90 17.27
CA LYS A 684 -25.17 24.39 15.99
C LYS A 684 -24.67 25.18 14.78
N ASN A 685 -24.25 26.43 14.97
CA ASN A 685 -23.62 27.21 13.92
C ASN A 685 -22.12 26.93 13.93
N ARG A 686 -21.55 26.50 12.79
CA ARG A 686 -20.14 26.10 12.69
C ARG A 686 -19.16 27.20 13.11
N VAL A 687 -19.40 28.44 12.68
CA VAL A 687 -18.51 29.57 12.97
C VAL A 687 -18.57 29.96 14.44
N LEU A 688 -19.77 29.96 15.03
CA LEU A 688 -19.92 30.22 16.46
C LEU A 688 -19.32 29.08 17.30
N LYS A 689 -19.51 27.82 16.88
CA LYS A 689 -18.89 26.66 17.52
C LYS A 689 -17.36 26.79 17.57
N SER A 690 -16.73 27.24 16.49
CA SER A 690 -15.28 27.44 16.44
C SER A 690 -14.76 28.62 17.28
N LEU A 691 -15.58 29.65 17.50
CA LEU A 691 -15.20 30.79 18.33
C LEU A 691 -15.31 30.45 19.83
N LEU A 692 -16.31 29.67 20.20
CA LEU A 692 -16.66 29.38 21.60
C LEU A 692 -15.96 28.15 22.18
N GLY A 693 -15.24 27.38 21.37
CA GLY A 693 -14.65 26.11 21.78
C GLY A 693 -13.31 25.86 21.12
N THR A 694 -12.51 25.00 21.74
CA THR A 694 -11.22 24.61 21.16
C THR A 694 -11.47 23.88 19.83
N THR A 695 -10.85 24.31 18.74
CA THR A 695 -10.95 23.61 17.45
C THR A 695 -9.76 22.69 17.24
N GLN A 696 -9.93 21.74 16.32
CA GLN A 696 -8.86 20.86 15.85
C GLN A 696 -9.01 20.65 14.34
N ALA A 697 -7.90 20.60 13.63
CA ALA A 697 -7.84 20.33 12.20
C ALA A 697 -6.59 19.51 11.88
N ILE A 698 -6.70 18.48 11.05
CA ILE A 698 -5.53 17.74 10.57
C ILE A 698 -5.05 18.44 9.30
N ASP A 699 -3.90 19.11 9.39
CA ASP A 699 -3.44 20.00 8.31
C ASP A 699 -2.34 19.37 7.45
N LEU A 700 -1.51 18.50 8.02
CA LEU A 700 -0.42 17.83 7.32
C LEU A 700 -0.40 16.34 7.63
N ILE A 701 -0.07 15.51 6.64
CA ILE A 701 0.21 14.09 6.81
C ILE A 701 1.24 13.61 5.78
N ASN A 702 2.23 12.85 6.23
CA ASN A 702 3.25 12.26 5.35
C ASN A 702 3.73 10.90 5.90
N GLY A 703 4.04 9.97 5.00
CA GLY A 703 4.66 8.69 5.33
C GLY A 703 5.01 7.89 4.08
N GLY A 704 6.06 7.07 4.19
CA GLY A 704 6.57 6.25 3.07
C GLY A 704 7.55 6.96 2.14
N ILE A 705 8.33 6.17 1.41
CA ILE A 705 9.35 6.63 0.45
C ILE A 705 9.16 5.96 -0.92
N LYS A 706 8.75 4.67 -0.96
CA LYS A 706 8.57 3.87 -2.19
C LYS A 706 7.46 2.81 -2.01
N THR A 707 6.74 2.45 -3.08
CA THR A 707 5.58 1.53 -3.09
C THR A 707 5.90 0.04 -2.98
N ASN A 708 7.15 -0.32 -2.69
CA ASN A 708 7.55 -1.70 -2.38
C ASN A 708 8.38 -1.78 -1.08
N ALA A 709 8.42 -0.68 -0.31
CA ALA A 709 9.10 -0.60 0.97
C ALA A 709 8.10 -0.16 2.03
N LEU A 710 7.86 -1.04 3.01
CA LEU A 710 6.94 -0.74 4.11
C LEU A 710 7.44 0.49 4.88
N PRO A 711 6.56 1.48 5.14
CA PRO A 711 6.95 2.72 5.78
C PRO A 711 7.36 2.47 7.24
N GLU A 712 8.61 2.79 7.58
CA GLU A 712 9.09 2.71 8.96
C GLU A 712 8.59 3.87 9.83
N GLN A 713 8.32 5.03 9.20
CA GLN A 713 7.86 6.24 9.89
C GLN A 713 6.73 6.93 9.11
N ALA A 714 5.79 7.50 9.86
CA ALA A 714 4.75 8.38 9.35
C ALA A 714 4.44 9.44 10.42
N HIS A 715 4.04 10.64 10.01
CA HIS A 715 3.68 11.72 10.92
C HIS A 715 2.50 12.54 10.38
N ALA A 716 1.82 13.22 11.29
CA ALA A 716 0.78 14.19 10.98
C ALA A 716 0.86 15.39 11.92
N VAL A 717 0.32 16.52 11.49
CA VAL A 717 0.18 17.72 12.32
C VAL A 717 -1.29 18.03 12.53
N VAL A 718 -1.71 18.04 13.79
CA VAL A 718 -3.05 18.46 14.22
C VAL A 718 -2.95 19.88 14.77
N ASN A 719 -3.63 20.81 14.11
CA ASN A 719 -3.70 22.21 14.49
C ASN A 719 -4.83 22.43 15.48
N HIS A 720 -4.54 23.02 16.63
CA HIS A 720 -5.53 23.39 17.63
C HIS A 720 -5.68 24.91 17.73
N ARG A 721 -6.93 25.39 17.84
CA ARG A 721 -7.20 26.77 18.32
C ARG A 721 -7.84 26.66 19.68
N ILE A 722 -7.09 27.02 20.72
CA ILE A 722 -7.50 26.82 22.12
C ILE A 722 -8.50 27.90 22.51
N ALA A 723 -9.65 27.50 23.06
CA ALA A 723 -10.63 28.43 23.59
C ALA A 723 -10.07 29.26 24.76
N VAL A 724 -10.54 30.49 24.92
CA VAL A 724 -10.14 31.39 26.02
C VAL A 724 -10.42 30.82 27.41
N SER A 725 -11.36 29.88 27.52
CA SER A 725 -11.70 29.19 28.76
C SER A 725 -10.87 27.93 29.02
N SER A 726 -9.90 27.60 28.18
CA SER A 726 -9.05 26.41 28.28
C SER A 726 -7.57 26.80 28.27
N SER A 727 -6.67 25.82 28.24
CA SER A 727 -5.22 26.04 28.26
C SER A 727 -4.48 25.07 27.35
N LEU A 728 -3.20 25.40 27.10
CA LEU A 728 -2.28 24.50 26.43
C LEU A 728 -2.19 23.16 27.15
N LYS A 729 -2.07 23.17 28.48
CA LYS A 729 -1.90 21.94 29.27
C LYS A 729 -3.13 21.03 29.21
N GLU A 730 -4.34 21.58 29.24
CA GLU A 730 -5.57 20.81 29.10
C GLU A 730 -5.68 20.16 27.73
N THR A 731 -5.34 20.91 26.67
CA THR A 731 -5.32 20.42 25.28
C THR A 731 -4.33 19.27 25.13
N GLN A 732 -3.09 19.43 25.62
CA GLN A 732 -2.06 18.39 25.62
C GLN A 732 -2.51 17.13 26.41
N THR A 733 -3.13 17.32 27.57
CA THR A 733 -3.60 16.20 28.41
C THR A 733 -4.69 15.40 27.70
N ARG A 734 -5.64 16.09 27.06
CA ARG A 734 -6.68 15.43 26.25
C ARG A 734 -6.08 14.58 25.14
N ASP A 735 -5.12 15.12 24.39
CA ASP A 735 -4.51 14.41 23.26
C ASP A 735 -3.73 13.18 23.71
N ILE A 736 -3.04 13.28 24.85
CA ILE A 736 -2.42 12.13 25.50
C ILE A 736 -3.47 11.07 25.84
N ASP A 737 -4.55 11.44 26.50
CA ASP A 737 -5.59 10.52 26.93
C ASP A 737 -6.34 9.89 25.74
N LEU A 738 -6.46 10.62 24.64
CA LEU A 738 -7.08 10.16 23.40
C LEU A 738 -6.24 9.08 22.70
N LEU A 739 -4.91 9.24 22.66
CA LEU A 739 -4.02 8.33 21.93
C LEU A 739 -3.45 7.19 22.79
N ARG A 740 -3.43 7.33 24.13
CA ARG A 740 -2.90 6.31 25.04
C ARG A 740 -3.50 4.91 24.81
N PRO A 741 -4.82 4.73 24.66
CA PRO A 741 -5.39 3.39 24.45
C PRO A 741 -4.93 2.74 23.14
N LEU A 742 -4.66 3.54 22.09
CA LEU A 742 -4.14 3.02 20.83
C LEU A 742 -2.66 2.67 20.94
N ALA A 743 -1.86 3.49 21.62
CA ALA A 743 -0.46 3.18 21.88
C ALA A 743 -0.31 1.85 22.66
N GLU A 744 -1.14 1.65 23.68
CA GLU A 744 -1.21 0.39 24.44
C GLU A 744 -1.67 -0.78 23.56
N ARG A 745 -2.74 -0.59 22.77
CA ARG A 745 -3.27 -1.61 21.86
C ARG A 745 -2.25 -2.10 20.83
N PHE A 746 -1.40 -1.20 20.33
CA PHE A 746 -0.35 -1.53 19.36
C PHE A 746 1.03 -1.81 19.98
N ASN A 747 1.11 -1.93 21.31
CA ASN A 747 2.36 -2.15 22.05
C ASN A 747 3.49 -1.16 21.68
N LEU A 748 3.16 0.13 21.60
CA LEU A 748 4.10 1.21 21.30
C LEU A 748 4.62 1.84 22.58
N THR A 749 5.90 2.18 22.60
CA THR A 749 6.40 3.19 23.54
C THR A 749 5.74 4.53 23.22
N PHE A 750 5.37 5.30 24.24
CA PHE A 750 4.63 6.54 24.07
C PHE A 750 5.33 7.66 24.84
N THR A 751 5.83 8.64 24.11
CA THR A 751 6.39 9.88 24.66
C THR A 751 5.49 11.04 24.26
N ALA A 752 5.16 11.92 25.20
CA ALA A 752 4.34 13.09 24.93
C ALA A 752 4.95 14.34 25.58
N PHE A 753 5.21 15.37 24.76
CA PHE A 753 5.72 16.68 25.18
C PHE A 753 6.97 16.59 26.07
N GLY A 754 7.86 15.65 25.76
CA GLY A 754 9.13 15.42 26.48
C GLY A 754 9.04 14.48 27.68
N GLU A 755 7.85 13.96 28.01
CA GLU A 755 7.63 13.03 29.12
C GLU A 755 7.29 11.62 28.62
N SER A 756 7.84 10.59 29.26
CA SER A 756 7.50 9.19 28.97
C SER A 756 6.14 8.85 29.59
N MET A 757 5.19 8.44 28.75
CA MET A 757 3.85 8.02 29.16
C MET A 757 3.78 6.51 29.43
N THR A 758 4.75 5.74 28.94
CA THR A 758 4.79 4.28 29.10
C THR A 758 5.55 3.91 30.38
N ASN A 759 4.93 3.06 31.21
CA ASN A 759 5.54 2.53 32.44
C ASN A 759 6.29 1.20 32.24
N ALA A 760 6.30 0.65 31.02
CA ALA A 760 6.70 -0.73 30.74
C ALA A 760 8.18 -0.87 30.35
N ASN A 761 8.90 -1.75 31.05
CA ASN A 761 10.26 -2.22 30.73
C ASN A 761 10.26 -3.43 29.77
N GLY A 762 9.25 -3.56 28.90
CA GLY A 762 9.07 -4.69 27.99
C GLY A 762 9.47 -4.37 26.53
N PRO A 763 9.67 -5.39 25.68
CA PRO A 763 9.93 -5.18 24.25
C PRO A 763 8.71 -4.54 23.57
N SER A 764 8.94 -3.44 22.87
CA SER A 764 7.92 -2.68 22.14
C SER A 764 7.99 -2.95 20.63
N GLN A 765 6.86 -2.83 19.94
CA GLN A 765 6.78 -2.91 18.49
C GLN A 765 7.11 -1.60 17.76
N GLY A 766 7.27 -0.47 18.49
CA GLY A 766 7.58 0.83 17.90
C GLY A 766 7.46 1.99 18.88
N SER A 767 7.43 3.23 18.38
CA SER A 767 7.30 4.43 19.21
C SER A 767 6.29 5.42 18.65
N LEU A 768 5.42 5.94 19.52
CA LEU A 768 4.57 7.11 19.30
C LEU A 768 5.19 8.30 20.03
N THR A 769 5.35 9.42 19.32
CA THR A 769 5.78 10.69 19.91
C THR A 769 4.75 11.78 19.63
N LEU A 770 4.22 12.40 20.68
CA LEU A 770 3.49 13.66 20.61
C LEU A 770 4.42 14.81 21.02
N SER A 771 4.45 15.88 20.23
CA SER A 771 5.28 17.05 20.50
C SER A 771 4.64 18.30 19.93
N ASP A 772 5.10 19.46 20.37
CA ASP A 772 4.84 20.71 19.67
C ASP A 772 5.60 20.70 18.35
N ALA A 773 4.87 20.60 17.23
CA ALA A 773 5.44 20.36 15.91
C ALA A 773 6.46 21.43 15.49
N PHE A 774 6.32 22.68 15.98
CA PHE A 774 7.20 23.79 15.60
C PHE A 774 7.76 24.58 16.80
N ASN A 775 7.51 24.12 18.03
CA ASN A 775 7.87 24.82 19.27
C ASN A 775 7.27 26.25 19.32
N ASP A 776 6.03 26.40 18.87
CA ASP A 776 5.35 27.68 18.74
C ASP A 776 3.98 27.74 19.41
N ALA A 777 3.67 26.75 20.27
CA ALA A 777 2.44 26.69 21.05
C ALA A 777 2.28 27.90 22.00
N LEU A 778 1.03 28.34 22.19
CA LEU A 778 0.69 29.54 22.95
C LEU A 778 -0.53 29.28 23.82
N GLU A 779 -0.57 29.95 24.98
CA GLU A 779 -1.80 30.13 25.73
C GLU A 779 -2.77 31.07 24.99
N PRO A 780 -4.09 31.02 25.31
CA PRO A 780 -5.04 31.99 24.79
C PRO A 780 -4.59 33.43 25.06
N ALA A 781 -4.91 34.33 24.11
CA ALA A 781 -4.50 35.73 24.21
C ALA A 781 -5.17 36.45 25.40
N PRO A 782 -4.50 37.42 26.04
CA PRO A 782 -5.13 38.27 27.06
C PRO A 782 -6.38 39.00 26.53
N ILE A 783 -7.41 39.12 27.38
CA ILE A 783 -8.67 39.80 27.05
C ILE A 783 -8.55 41.29 27.39
N THR A 784 -8.84 42.16 26.42
CA THR A 784 -8.98 43.61 26.66
C THR A 784 -10.41 43.93 27.07
N SER A 785 -10.59 44.62 28.21
CA SER A 785 -11.92 45.04 28.68
C SER A 785 -12.55 46.07 27.74
N THR A 786 -13.86 45.96 27.52
CA THR A 786 -14.65 46.94 26.76
C THR A 786 -14.76 48.30 27.45
N ASP A 787 -14.53 48.36 28.77
CA ASP A 787 -14.45 49.62 29.52
C ASP A 787 -13.10 50.34 29.36
N ALA A 788 -12.10 49.69 28.75
CA ALA A 788 -10.79 50.28 28.57
C ALA A 788 -10.84 51.50 27.63
N ALA A 789 -10.14 52.58 27.99
CA ALA A 789 -10.10 53.80 27.20
C ALA A 789 -9.67 53.56 25.72
N PRO A 790 -8.70 52.67 25.42
CA PRO A 790 -8.38 52.31 24.04
C PRO A 790 -9.53 51.69 23.25
N TYR A 791 -10.36 50.84 23.88
CA TYR A 791 -11.52 50.24 23.20
C TYR A 791 -12.58 51.31 22.88
N GLN A 792 -12.82 52.23 23.82
CA GLN A 792 -13.76 53.34 23.62
C GLN A 792 -13.32 54.28 22.50
N LEU A 793 -12.03 54.59 22.41
CA LEU A 793 -11.47 55.38 21.30
C LEU A 793 -11.63 54.68 19.95
N LEU A 794 -11.30 53.38 19.89
CA LEU A 794 -11.44 52.58 18.68
C LEU A 794 -12.91 52.51 18.23
N SER A 795 -13.83 52.24 19.17
CA SER A 795 -15.28 52.20 18.92
C SER A 795 -15.81 53.54 18.38
N GLY A 796 -15.41 54.66 19.00
CA GLY A 796 -15.75 56.00 18.52
C GLY A 796 -15.21 56.28 17.11
N THR A 797 -13.99 55.84 16.83
CA THR A 797 -13.35 55.98 15.50
C THR A 797 -14.09 55.18 14.42
N ILE A 798 -14.49 53.95 14.73
CA ILE A 798 -15.28 53.10 13.82
C ILE A 798 -16.61 53.80 13.49
N LYS A 799 -17.32 54.30 14.51
CA LYS A 799 -18.58 55.02 14.33
C LYS A 799 -18.41 56.28 13.48
N ALA A 800 -17.41 57.10 13.78
CA ALA A 800 -17.13 58.33 13.04
C ALA A 800 -16.79 58.05 11.57
N THR A 801 -15.96 57.05 11.31
CA THR A 801 -15.56 56.65 9.95
C THR A 801 -16.77 56.17 9.15
N TYR A 802 -17.54 55.22 9.72
CA TYR A 802 -18.71 54.64 9.06
C TYR A 802 -19.74 55.71 8.65
N ASN A 803 -20.02 56.63 9.57
CA ASN A 803 -20.95 57.74 9.34
C ASN A 803 -20.44 58.70 8.28
N THR A 804 -19.17 59.11 8.38
CA THR A 804 -18.59 60.11 7.47
C THR A 804 -18.52 59.58 6.05
N TYR A 805 -18.09 58.32 5.86
CA TYR A 805 -18.01 57.71 4.54
C TYR A 805 -19.38 57.58 3.86
N ARG A 806 -20.45 57.43 4.64
CA ARG A 806 -21.84 57.27 4.15
C ARG A 806 -22.68 58.55 4.23
N GLY A 807 -22.11 59.67 4.68
CA GLY A 807 -22.82 60.94 4.83
C GLY A 807 -23.97 60.90 5.84
N LEU A 808 -23.85 60.11 6.90
CA LEU A 808 -24.89 59.92 7.92
C LEU A 808 -24.64 60.81 9.15
N GLU A 809 -25.71 61.33 9.75
CA GLU A 809 -25.67 62.06 11.02
C GLU A 809 -26.10 61.16 12.19
N GLY A 810 -25.64 61.47 13.41
CA GLY A 810 -25.96 60.71 14.64
C GLY A 810 -24.94 59.63 15.03
N SER A 811 -25.06 59.03 16.22
CA SER A 811 -24.06 58.10 16.78
C SER A 811 -24.38 56.61 16.63
N ASP A 812 -25.60 56.28 16.16
CA ASP A 812 -26.19 54.95 16.31
C ASP A 812 -26.44 54.25 14.97
N ASN A 813 -25.84 54.75 13.88
CA ASN A 813 -25.96 54.13 12.55
C ASN A 813 -25.11 52.85 12.41
N ILE A 814 -24.16 52.62 13.33
CA ILE A 814 -23.43 51.36 13.48
C ILE A 814 -23.31 51.00 14.96
N ILE A 815 -23.55 49.74 15.26
CA ILE A 815 -23.37 49.16 16.60
C ILE A 815 -22.01 48.49 16.65
N VAL A 816 -21.18 48.89 17.62
CA VAL A 816 -19.86 48.30 17.85
C VAL A 816 -19.97 47.34 19.02
N ALA A 817 -19.81 46.04 18.75
CA ALA A 817 -19.79 44.98 19.75
C ALA A 817 -18.37 44.41 19.86
N PRO A 818 -17.94 43.92 21.04
CA PRO A 818 -16.68 43.22 21.16
C PRO A 818 -16.72 41.95 20.34
N GLY A 819 -15.58 41.50 19.81
CA GLY A 819 -15.51 40.29 19.00
C GLY A 819 -14.21 39.55 19.25
N MET A 820 -14.20 38.26 18.90
CA MET A 820 -13.03 37.40 19.02
C MET A 820 -12.51 37.02 17.63
N MET A 821 -11.19 37.04 17.47
CA MET A 821 -10.51 36.51 16.29
C MET A 821 -9.99 35.10 16.57
N THR A 822 -10.01 34.24 15.56
CA THR A 822 -9.64 32.82 15.67
C THR A 822 -8.13 32.55 15.66
N GLY A 823 -7.30 33.59 15.53
CA GLY A 823 -5.83 33.49 15.51
C GLY A 823 -5.14 34.67 16.18
N ASN A 824 -3.88 34.49 16.59
CA ASN A 824 -3.07 35.46 17.34
C ASN A 824 -1.56 35.36 17.00
N THR A 825 -1.22 34.84 15.81
CA THR A 825 0.16 34.49 15.42
C THR A 825 1.13 35.68 15.46
N ASP A 826 0.65 36.86 15.08
CA ASP A 826 1.38 38.13 15.12
C ASP A 826 1.31 38.76 16.52
N THR A 827 0.11 38.88 17.07
CA THR A 827 -0.16 39.63 18.30
C THR A 827 0.53 39.06 19.54
N ARG A 828 0.89 37.77 19.54
CA ARG A 828 1.69 37.14 20.60
C ARG A 828 2.97 37.89 20.94
N SER A 829 3.57 38.54 19.94
CA SER A 829 4.83 39.27 20.12
C SER A 829 4.64 40.65 20.75
N TYR A 830 3.38 41.08 20.94
CA TYR A 830 3.03 42.41 21.43
C TYR A 830 2.40 42.39 22.83
N TRP A 831 2.22 41.21 23.45
CA TRP A 831 1.56 41.08 24.75
C TRP A 831 2.29 41.84 25.87
N ASP A 832 3.62 41.89 25.82
CA ASP A 832 4.42 42.68 26.76
C ASP A 832 4.44 44.18 26.45
N LEU A 833 4.00 44.59 25.25
CA LEU A 833 4.00 45.99 24.82
C LEU A 833 2.72 46.73 25.25
N SER A 834 1.59 46.02 25.34
CA SER A 834 0.29 46.62 25.68
C SER A 834 -0.67 45.59 26.27
N THR A 835 -1.41 46.01 27.30
CA THR A 835 -2.54 45.25 27.85
C THR A 835 -3.83 45.41 27.04
N SER A 836 -3.83 46.33 26.05
CA SER A 836 -4.95 46.58 25.13
C SER A 836 -4.55 46.23 23.71
N ILE A 837 -5.04 45.09 23.20
CA ILE A 837 -4.68 44.55 21.88
C ILE A 837 -5.95 44.25 21.09
N PHE A 838 -6.06 44.88 19.92
CA PHE A 838 -7.22 44.75 19.04
C PHE A 838 -6.81 44.17 17.69
N ARG A 839 -7.54 43.17 17.20
CA ARG A 839 -7.43 42.68 15.82
C ARG A 839 -8.67 43.11 15.06
N TYR A 840 -8.55 44.18 14.28
CA TYR A 840 -9.66 44.77 13.57
C TYR A 840 -9.21 45.31 12.21
N ASN A 841 -9.91 44.91 11.15
CA ASN A 841 -9.85 45.55 9.84
C ASN A 841 -11.19 46.24 9.59
N HIS A 842 -11.14 47.49 9.13
CA HIS A 842 -12.34 48.25 8.80
C HIS A 842 -12.89 47.84 7.43
N GLN A 843 -13.35 46.60 7.34
CA GLN A 843 -13.80 45.95 6.11
C GLN A 843 -15.31 45.66 6.18
N ASN A 844 -16.03 45.99 5.11
CA ASN A 844 -17.44 45.64 4.97
C ASN A 844 -17.58 44.23 4.38
N PHE A 845 -17.92 43.26 5.23
CA PHE A 845 -18.17 41.87 4.79
C PHE A 845 -19.63 41.61 4.35
N GLY A 846 -20.47 42.65 4.25
CA GLY A 846 -21.89 42.52 3.93
C GLY A 846 -22.64 41.63 4.95
N ASP A 847 -23.52 40.77 4.46
CA ASP A 847 -24.29 39.82 5.28
C ASP A 847 -23.42 38.72 5.95
N ASN A 848 -22.12 38.71 5.66
CA ASN A 848 -21.17 37.73 6.16
C ASN A 848 -20.23 38.35 7.20
N ILE A 849 -20.77 39.01 8.22
CA ILE A 849 -20.00 39.79 9.23
C ILE A 849 -18.94 38.98 9.99
N MET A 850 -19.03 37.65 9.98
CA MET A 850 -18.04 36.71 10.56
C MET A 850 -17.21 35.99 9.47
N GLY A 851 -17.18 36.52 8.26
CA GLY A 851 -16.96 35.79 7.01
C GLY A 851 -15.53 35.49 6.63
N LEU A 852 -15.13 34.22 6.80
CA LEU A 852 -13.91 33.62 6.26
C LEU A 852 -13.99 33.26 4.77
N LYS A 853 -15.04 33.71 4.07
CA LYS A 853 -15.30 33.28 2.68
C LYS A 853 -14.28 33.94 1.75
N GLY A 854 -13.50 33.14 1.04
CA GLY A 854 -12.48 33.61 0.09
C GLY A 854 -11.08 33.78 0.70
N ILE A 855 -10.93 33.73 2.02
CA ILE A 855 -9.62 33.84 2.68
C ILE A 855 -8.91 32.49 2.64
N HIS A 856 -7.64 32.48 2.20
CA HIS A 856 -6.83 31.27 2.08
C HIS A 856 -7.46 30.18 1.20
N THR A 857 -8.16 30.58 0.14
CA THR A 857 -8.72 29.67 -0.87
C THR A 857 -8.57 30.28 -2.28
N VAL A 858 -9.07 29.59 -3.30
CA VAL A 858 -9.01 30.06 -4.70
C VAL A 858 -9.88 31.31 -4.87
N ASP A 859 -9.41 32.27 -5.68
CA ASP A 859 -10.06 33.55 -6.00
C ASP A 859 -10.28 34.54 -4.82
N GLU A 860 -9.30 34.63 -3.92
CA GLU A 860 -9.26 35.64 -2.85
C GLU A 860 -9.32 37.08 -3.42
N SER A 861 -10.30 37.89 -2.97
CA SER A 861 -10.59 39.22 -3.51
C SER A 861 -11.22 40.18 -2.48
N MET A 862 -11.21 41.50 -2.80
CA MET A 862 -11.79 42.58 -1.98
C MET A 862 -12.42 43.65 -2.88
N GLU A 863 -13.57 44.20 -2.46
CA GLU A 863 -14.22 45.34 -3.12
C GLU A 863 -13.40 46.63 -2.99
N ILE A 864 -13.30 47.42 -4.06
CA ILE A 864 -12.47 48.64 -4.06
C ILE A 864 -12.97 49.70 -3.06
N ASP A 865 -14.29 49.85 -2.90
CA ASP A 865 -14.88 50.80 -1.95
C ASP A 865 -14.53 50.45 -0.51
N THR A 866 -14.44 49.15 -0.20
CA THR A 866 -13.99 48.67 1.11
C THR A 866 -12.55 49.10 1.37
N PHE A 867 -11.67 48.98 0.38
CA PHE A 867 -10.28 49.40 0.52
C PHE A 867 -10.14 50.91 0.74
N LEU A 868 -10.95 51.73 0.07
CA LEU A 868 -10.98 53.19 0.27
C LEU A 868 -11.47 53.57 1.67
N GLU A 869 -12.51 52.89 2.16
CA GLU A 869 -13.03 53.10 3.51
C GLU A 869 -12.00 52.71 4.59
N MET A 870 -11.22 51.63 4.36
CA MET A 870 -10.11 51.25 5.23
C MET A 870 -9.05 52.36 5.35
N ILE A 871 -8.72 53.04 4.25
CA ILE A 871 -7.78 54.17 4.26
C ILE A 871 -8.33 55.29 5.15
N GLN A 872 -9.61 55.65 4.98
CA GLN A 872 -10.24 56.70 5.78
C GLN A 872 -10.30 56.33 7.27
N PHE A 873 -10.53 55.06 7.59
CA PHE A 873 -10.48 54.58 8.97
C PHE A 873 -9.12 54.84 9.62
N PHE A 874 -8.02 54.47 8.96
CA PHE A 874 -6.68 54.68 9.55
C PHE A 874 -6.32 56.16 9.67
N VAL A 875 -6.74 57.01 8.71
CA VAL A 875 -6.59 58.47 8.85
C VAL A 875 -7.33 58.97 10.08
N THR A 876 -8.58 58.55 10.26
CA THR A 876 -9.43 58.97 11.39
C THR A 876 -8.86 58.46 12.71
N LEU A 877 -8.35 57.22 12.75
CA LEU A 877 -7.75 56.64 13.94
C LEU A 877 -6.50 57.40 14.38
N VAL A 878 -5.62 57.76 13.45
CA VAL A 878 -4.41 58.55 13.75
C VAL A 878 -4.78 59.90 14.34
N LEU A 879 -5.71 60.63 13.72
CA LEU A 879 -6.15 61.94 14.19
C LEU A 879 -6.80 61.86 15.58
N ASN A 880 -7.72 60.92 15.78
CA ASN A 880 -8.38 60.72 17.07
C ASN A 880 -7.40 60.29 18.17
N SER A 881 -6.37 59.50 17.82
CA SER A 881 -5.35 59.08 18.79
C SER A 881 -4.43 60.23 19.19
N ASP A 882 -4.07 61.12 18.25
CA ASP A 882 -3.25 62.31 18.53
C ASP A 882 -3.98 63.33 19.41
N GLU A 883 -5.29 63.51 19.20
CA GLU A 883 -6.12 64.43 19.99
C GLU A 883 -6.58 63.85 21.34
N SER A 884 -6.49 62.53 21.54
CA SER A 884 -6.98 61.87 22.75
C SER A 884 -6.03 62.05 23.93
N THR A 885 -6.51 62.64 25.02
CA THR A 885 -5.78 62.72 26.30
C THR A 885 -6.11 61.57 27.26
N ARG A 886 -6.85 60.55 26.80
CA ARG A 886 -7.39 59.46 27.63
C ARG A 886 -6.66 58.13 27.45
N LEU A 887 -5.70 58.05 26.52
CA LEU A 887 -4.90 56.85 26.24
C LEU A 887 -3.68 56.72 27.15
#